data_AF-A0A9Q2QQ81-F1
#
_entry.id   AF-A0A9Q2QQ81-F1
#
_cell.length_a   1.000
_cell.length_b   1.000
_cell.length_c   1.000
_cell.angle_alpha   90.00
_cell.angle_beta   90.00
_cell.angle_gamma   90.00
#
_symmetry.space_group_name_H-M   'P 1'
#
loop_
_entity.id
_entity.type
_entity.pdbx_description
1 polymer ?
#
loop_
_entity_poly.entity_id
_entity_poly.type
_entity_poly.pdbx_seq_one_letter_code
_entity_poly.pdbx_strand_id
1 'polypeptide(L)'
;MTTDPKTPLDPKPPLDPSQLHPLPAGQTLEQAIEEDDDRPFEPTEGTPSTPTLGALWQKRISRRDALRGFGKTSLALSLSTSAFALAACDTSQASSFNFIEIEHGVDETHHVAPDHKAKILIRWGDPLFADSPAFDPENQSAAAQLKQFGYNNDYVGFTPLPLKNPNSDRALLCVNHEYTTDRLMHPGLATAKDPRAAYTKEIAEISMAAHGGSIVEIARTNGEWETVSDSPYNRRISTLATQMTIDGPASGHPRLQTSADPSGTKVTGTLNNCAGGMTPWGTYLMSEENFHMYFSGNVEGHPEERNYKRLGLPRGIYPWGAFDKRFHIEQEPNEANRFGWIVEVDPYDPTSTPVKHTALGRFKHEGCETNLTGDGHVVVYSGDDQRFEHLYKFISSKKVHPTNRAENMNLLSEGTLYTARFNEDGTGEWVPLVYGTGELTEKNGFSSQADVMIECRYAADLVGATQLDRPEDVQPNIKTGKVYVALTNNKNRPDSEIDGPNPRGPNLWGQIVELTYANNDAASTEFTWDLVVTCGDPNDEAVKADWHASTSPNGWFACPDNLAVDPKGRLWVATDQGHAWSQKSGTADGIWSLETDGELRGLARMFFRVPVGAEMCGPCFSPSGEALFVAVQHPGSDGTGGWKPFARASTYDDPATRWPDFEPKTPPRPSLVVISRDGGGQVG
;
A
#
# COMPACT_ATOMS: atom_id res chain seq x y z
N MET A 1 42.16 -44.77 4.00
CA MET A 1 41.23 -44.30 5.03
C MET A 1 40.00 -43.82 4.31
N THR A 2 38.90 -44.54 4.51
CA THR A 2 37.58 -44.33 3.92
C THR A 2 36.92 -43.10 4.52
N THR A 3 36.50 -42.14 3.69
CA THR A 3 35.66 -41.01 4.10
C THR A 3 34.21 -41.36 3.84
N ASP A 4 33.42 -41.38 4.90
CA ASP A 4 31.97 -41.61 4.93
C ASP A 4 31.21 -40.66 3.99
N PRO A 5 30.26 -41.14 3.18
CA PRO A 5 29.28 -40.29 2.54
C PRO A 5 28.28 -39.79 3.59
N LYS A 6 28.20 -38.46 3.76
CA LYS A 6 27.21 -37.80 4.63
C LYS A 6 25.81 -38.32 4.31
N THR A 7 25.17 -38.91 5.32
CA THR A 7 23.76 -39.27 5.35
C THR A 7 22.90 -38.08 4.93
N PRO A 8 21.89 -38.23 4.05
CA PRO A 8 20.86 -37.22 3.89
C PRO A 8 20.23 -36.97 5.26
N LEU A 9 20.14 -35.71 5.69
CA LEU A 9 19.30 -35.34 6.83
C LEU A 9 17.88 -35.78 6.48
N ASP A 10 17.32 -36.70 7.27
CA ASP A 10 15.91 -37.06 7.17
C ASP A 10 15.07 -35.77 7.19
N PRO A 11 14.05 -35.62 6.33
CA PRO A 11 13.10 -34.52 6.48
C PRO A 11 12.48 -34.65 7.87
N LYS A 12 12.75 -33.67 8.74
CA LYS A 12 12.03 -33.55 10.01
C LYS A 12 10.53 -33.60 9.70
N PRO A 13 9.72 -34.31 10.49
CA PRO A 13 8.27 -34.28 10.31
C PRO A 13 7.77 -32.82 10.37
N PRO A 14 6.67 -32.48 9.67
CA PRO A 14 6.04 -31.18 9.83
C PRO A 14 5.86 -30.87 11.32
N LEU A 15 6.12 -29.61 11.69
CA LEU A 15 6.04 -29.19 13.09
C LEU A 15 4.64 -29.47 13.63
N ASP A 16 4.59 -29.93 14.87
CA ASP A 16 3.33 -29.98 15.60
C ASP A 16 2.78 -28.55 15.67
N PRO A 17 1.58 -28.24 15.16
CA PRO A 17 0.99 -26.90 15.22
C PRO A 17 0.95 -26.31 16.64
N SER A 18 1.02 -27.14 17.68
CA SER A 18 1.16 -26.70 19.08
C SER A 18 2.51 -26.04 19.42
N GLN A 19 3.51 -26.14 18.54
CA GLN A 19 4.82 -25.53 18.67
C GLN A 19 4.93 -24.15 17.99
N LEU A 20 3.88 -23.71 17.30
CA LEU A 20 3.79 -22.35 16.81
C LEU A 20 3.61 -21.40 18.00
N HIS A 21 4.27 -20.24 17.97
CA HIS A 21 4.02 -19.20 18.98
C HIS A 21 2.51 -18.96 19.06
N PRO A 22 1.88 -18.84 20.25
CA PRO A 22 0.46 -18.48 20.32
C PRO A 22 0.26 -17.02 19.91
N LEU A 23 -0.92 -16.66 19.40
CA LEU A 23 -1.29 -15.25 19.27
C LEU A 23 -1.34 -14.66 20.68
N PRO A 24 -1.03 -13.37 20.87
CA PRO A 24 -1.28 -12.73 22.16
C PRO A 24 -2.71 -12.99 22.62
N ALA A 25 -2.88 -13.29 23.91
CA ALA A 25 -4.14 -13.80 24.44
C ALA A 25 -5.29 -12.81 24.19
N GLY A 26 -6.30 -13.24 23.42
CA GLY A 26 -7.50 -12.46 23.14
C GLY A 26 -7.47 -11.63 21.84
N GLN A 27 -6.39 -11.71 21.05
CA GLN A 27 -6.32 -11.06 19.74
C GLN A 27 -6.74 -12.00 18.60
N THR A 28 -7.36 -11.40 17.59
CA THR A 28 -7.61 -12.01 16.28
C THR A 28 -6.34 -11.97 15.41
N LEU A 29 -6.34 -12.66 14.26
CA LEU A 29 -5.19 -12.67 13.36
C LEU A 29 -4.92 -11.27 12.80
N GLU A 30 -5.98 -10.55 12.47
CA GLU A 30 -5.98 -9.24 11.83
C GLU A 30 -5.51 -8.17 12.81
N GLN A 31 -5.99 -8.24 14.06
CA GLN A 31 -5.41 -7.43 15.13
C GLN A 31 -3.91 -7.70 15.34
N ALA A 32 -3.45 -8.92 15.12
CA ALA A 32 -2.04 -9.26 15.25
C ALA A 32 -1.20 -8.78 14.05
N ILE A 33 -1.80 -8.68 12.85
CA ILE A 33 -1.25 -8.06 11.63
C ILE A 33 -1.06 -6.57 11.90
N GLU A 34 -2.16 -5.86 12.19
CA GLU A 34 -2.16 -4.42 12.46
C GLU A 34 -1.23 -4.05 13.63
N GLU A 35 -1.23 -4.85 14.72
CA GLU A 35 -0.34 -4.62 15.84
C GLU A 35 1.14 -4.83 15.49
N ASP A 36 1.46 -5.58 14.43
CA ASP A 36 2.83 -5.72 13.96
C ASP A 36 3.29 -4.56 13.07
N ASP A 37 2.40 -3.98 12.26
CA ASP A 37 2.66 -2.71 11.53
C ASP A 37 2.91 -1.57 12.51
N ASP A 38 2.21 -1.67 13.63
CA ASP A 38 2.34 -0.80 14.77
C ASP A 38 3.60 -1.00 15.61
N ARG A 39 4.39 -2.06 15.40
CA ARG A 39 5.60 -2.26 16.20
C ARG A 39 6.71 -1.35 15.70
N PRO A 40 7.19 -0.40 16.54
CA PRO A 40 8.39 0.35 16.21
C PRO A 40 9.55 -0.65 16.13
N PHE A 41 10.38 -0.53 15.09
CA PHE A 41 11.62 -1.29 15.08
C PHE A 41 12.68 -0.54 15.91
N GLU A 42 13.37 -1.26 16.79
CA GLU A 42 14.48 -0.68 17.58
C GLU A 42 15.63 -0.30 16.63
N PRO A 43 16.21 0.91 16.75
CA PRO A 43 17.33 1.31 15.92
C PRO A 43 18.47 0.28 15.99
N THR A 44 19.12 0.00 14.86
CA THR A 44 20.26 -0.92 14.84
C THR A 44 21.37 -0.40 15.77
N GLU A 45 21.86 -1.22 16.71
CA GLU A 45 22.93 -0.80 17.62
C GLU A 45 24.14 -0.22 16.83
N GLY A 46 24.51 1.02 17.15
CA GLY A 46 25.66 1.70 16.54
C GLY A 46 25.34 2.57 15.31
N THR A 47 24.07 2.69 14.88
CA THR A 47 23.68 3.72 13.91
C THR A 47 23.56 5.08 14.58
N PRO A 48 24.02 6.19 13.95
CA PRO A 48 23.83 7.52 14.51
C PRO A 48 22.34 7.79 14.73
N SER A 49 21.96 8.26 15.93
CA SER A 49 20.63 8.83 16.12
C SER A 49 20.50 10.05 15.21
N THR A 50 19.54 10.04 14.28
CA THR A 50 19.24 11.23 13.48
C THR A 50 18.89 12.38 14.42
N PRO A 51 19.54 13.55 14.33
CA PRO A 51 19.23 14.67 15.20
C PRO A 51 17.75 15.04 15.12
N THR A 52 17.11 15.29 16.26
CA THR A 52 15.70 15.68 16.30
C THR A 52 15.52 17.12 15.80
N LEU A 53 14.53 17.33 14.93
CA LEU A 53 14.39 18.57 14.16
C LEU A 53 13.29 19.54 14.68
N GLY A 54 12.78 19.30 15.89
CA GLY A 54 11.50 19.84 16.34
C GLY A 54 11.45 21.35 16.61
N ALA A 55 12.55 21.97 17.06
CA ALA A 55 12.53 23.36 17.53
C ALA A 55 12.45 24.39 16.39
N LEU A 56 13.08 24.10 15.24
CA LEU A 56 13.06 24.99 14.07
C LEU A 56 11.80 24.80 13.22
N TRP A 57 11.23 23.60 13.21
CA TRP A 57 9.96 23.30 12.56
C TRP A 57 8.76 24.06 13.17
N GLN A 58 8.64 24.08 14.51
CA GLN A 58 7.58 24.86 15.19
C GLN A 58 7.60 26.34 14.80
N LYS A 59 8.79 26.89 14.52
CA LYS A 59 8.97 28.26 14.04
C LYS A 59 8.50 28.44 12.59
N ARG A 60 8.61 27.42 11.73
CA ARG A 60 8.11 27.45 10.34
C ARG A 60 6.59 27.36 10.31
N ILE A 61 5.96 26.47 11.10
CA ILE A 61 4.50 26.44 11.28
C ILE A 61 4.01 27.80 11.78
N SER A 62 4.61 28.34 12.84
CA SER A 62 4.23 29.65 13.39
C SER A 62 4.32 30.79 12.37
N ARG A 63 5.29 30.75 11.45
CA ARG A 63 5.40 31.73 10.35
C ARG A 63 4.30 31.56 9.31
N ARG A 64 3.92 30.32 9.00
CA ARG A 64 2.80 30.00 8.10
C ARG A 64 1.48 30.47 8.68
N ASP A 65 1.26 30.26 9.97
CA ASP A 65 0.09 30.74 10.70
C ASP A 65 0.05 32.27 10.77
N ALA A 66 1.21 32.93 10.96
CA ALA A 66 1.29 34.38 10.90
C ALA A 66 0.92 34.93 9.51
N LEU A 67 1.41 34.32 8.42
CA LEU A 67 1.08 34.72 7.04
C LEU A 67 -0.41 34.53 6.72
N ARG A 68 -1.03 33.43 7.18
CA ARG A 68 -2.49 33.21 7.09
C ARG A 68 -3.26 34.20 8.00
N GLY A 69 -2.73 34.54 9.17
CA GLY A 69 -3.31 35.49 10.12
C GLY A 69 -3.32 36.94 9.62
N PHE A 70 -2.34 37.32 8.79
CA PHE A 70 -2.35 38.62 8.08
C PHE A 70 -3.45 38.72 7.02
N GLY A 71 -3.86 37.59 6.42
CA GLY A 71 -5.05 37.54 5.56
C GLY A 71 -6.37 37.76 6.32
N LYS A 72 -6.42 37.41 7.62
CA LYS A 72 -7.60 37.59 8.49
C LYS A 72 -7.70 38.98 9.14
N THR A 73 -6.69 39.86 8.99
CA THR A 73 -6.68 41.23 9.55
C THR A 73 -6.91 42.30 8.48
N SER A 74 -8.10 42.27 7.85
CA SER A 74 -8.58 43.42 7.06
C SER A 74 -10.09 43.62 7.22
N LEU A 75 -10.51 44.23 8.34
CA LEU A 75 -11.32 45.47 8.38
C LEU A 75 -11.77 45.77 9.82
N ALA A 76 -11.03 46.65 10.50
CA ALA A 76 -11.57 47.42 11.62
C ALA A 76 -10.81 48.74 11.72
N LEU A 77 -11.03 49.65 10.77
CA LEU A 77 -10.62 51.04 10.90
C LEU A 77 -11.80 51.97 10.60
N SER A 78 -12.06 52.78 11.61
CA SER A 78 -13.14 53.75 11.80
C SER A 78 -13.23 54.82 10.70
N LEU A 79 -14.47 55.04 10.23
CA LEU A 79 -15.09 56.30 9.80
C LEU A 79 -14.16 57.46 9.39
N SER A 80 -13.95 57.64 8.08
CA SER A 80 -14.04 58.97 7.45
C SER A 80 -14.45 58.83 5.98
N THR A 81 -15.43 59.63 5.59
CA THR A 81 -16.13 59.60 4.30
C THR A 81 -15.23 60.08 3.16
N SER A 82 -14.93 59.22 2.18
CA SER A 82 -14.71 59.57 0.77
C SER A 82 -14.74 58.31 -0.09
N ALA A 83 -15.63 58.29 -1.07
CA ALA A 83 -15.91 57.16 -1.95
C ALA A 83 -14.69 56.75 -2.79
N PHE A 84 -14.11 55.59 -2.48
CA PHE A 84 -13.44 54.75 -3.47
C PHE A 84 -14.34 53.52 -3.67
N ALA A 85 -14.90 53.41 -4.87
CA ALA A 85 -15.53 52.17 -5.32
C ALA A 85 -14.42 51.12 -5.48
N LEU A 86 -14.18 50.35 -4.43
CA LEU A 86 -13.57 49.04 -4.57
C LEU A 86 -14.63 48.16 -5.20
N ALA A 87 -14.43 47.84 -6.48
CA ALA A 87 -15.08 46.68 -7.07
C ALA A 87 -14.71 45.48 -6.18
N ALA A 88 -15.67 44.98 -5.41
CA ALA A 88 -15.59 43.66 -4.83
C ALA A 88 -15.56 42.69 -6.03
N CYS A 89 -14.36 42.29 -6.46
CA CYS A 89 -14.25 41.05 -7.20
C CYS A 89 -14.71 39.96 -6.25
N ASP A 90 -15.86 39.38 -6.54
CA ASP A 90 -16.34 38.16 -5.92
C ASP A 90 -15.39 37.02 -6.39
N THR A 91 -14.26 36.86 -5.70
CA THR A 91 -13.23 35.86 -6.00
C THR A 91 -13.33 34.68 -5.05
N SER A 92 -14.54 34.16 -4.79
CA SER A 92 -14.62 32.79 -4.25
C SER A 92 -14.23 31.83 -5.38
N GLN A 93 -12.98 31.38 -5.39
CA GLN A 93 -12.55 30.31 -6.27
C GLN A 93 -13.47 29.10 -5.99
N ALA A 94 -14.14 28.59 -7.01
CA ALA A 94 -14.93 27.37 -6.88
C ALA A 94 -14.00 26.15 -6.80
N SER A 95 -14.38 25.14 -6.02
CA SER A 95 -13.64 23.87 -5.97
C SER A 95 -13.53 23.24 -7.35
N SER A 96 -12.39 22.62 -7.62
CA SER A 96 -12.14 21.81 -8.82
C SER A 96 -12.96 20.52 -8.83
N PHE A 97 -13.57 20.16 -7.70
CA PHE A 97 -14.49 19.03 -7.53
C PHE A 97 -15.95 19.49 -7.52
N ASN A 98 -16.76 18.84 -8.35
CA ASN A 98 -18.18 19.09 -8.56
C ASN A 98 -19.02 17.80 -8.38
N PHE A 99 -19.17 17.41 -7.10
CA PHE A 99 -20.07 16.36 -6.63
C PHE A 99 -20.80 16.80 -5.35
N ILE A 100 -21.82 16.05 -4.96
CA ILE A 100 -22.53 16.25 -3.69
C ILE A 100 -21.81 15.47 -2.59
N GLU A 101 -21.27 16.18 -1.59
CA GLU A 101 -20.53 15.57 -0.48
C GLU A 101 -21.45 14.68 0.37
N ILE A 102 -20.95 13.51 0.76
CA ILE A 102 -21.64 12.60 1.69
C ILE A 102 -21.25 12.89 3.14
N GLU A 103 -22.03 12.36 4.07
CA GLU A 103 -21.78 12.51 5.50
C GLU A 103 -20.84 11.42 6.04
N HIS A 104 -20.15 11.71 7.14
CA HIS A 104 -19.52 10.69 7.97
C HIS A 104 -20.55 9.69 8.51
N GLY A 105 -20.12 8.46 8.78
CA GLY A 105 -20.94 7.41 9.37
C GLY A 105 -20.41 6.01 9.10
N VAL A 106 -21.00 5.05 9.82
CA VAL A 106 -20.69 3.62 9.73
C VAL A 106 -21.99 2.88 9.43
N ASP A 107 -21.99 2.02 8.43
CA ASP A 107 -23.18 1.30 7.96
C ASP A 107 -22.80 -0.10 7.46
N GLU A 108 -23.78 -0.97 7.23
CA GLU A 108 -23.54 -2.32 6.70
C GLU A 108 -23.20 -2.34 5.20
N THR A 109 -23.41 -1.22 4.50
CA THR A 109 -23.18 -1.01 3.06
C THR A 109 -22.25 0.16 2.78
N HIS A 110 -21.68 0.21 1.57
CA HIS A 110 -20.98 1.38 1.06
C HIS A 110 -21.96 2.52 0.70
N HIS A 111 -21.45 3.75 0.66
CA HIS A 111 -22.17 4.94 0.18
C HIS A 111 -21.28 5.74 -0.78
N VAL A 112 -21.89 6.41 -1.76
CA VAL A 112 -21.22 7.27 -2.75
C VAL A 112 -21.98 8.59 -2.88
N ALA A 113 -21.31 9.64 -3.37
CA ALA A 113 -21.93 10.91 -3.75
C ALA A 113 -23.26 10.69 -4.50
N PRO A 114 -24.38 11.32 -4.09
CA PRO A 114 -25.72 11.05 -4.64
C PRO A 114 -25.92 11.33 -6.14
N ASP A 115 -24.98 12.00 -6.79
CA ASP A 115 -24.95 12.23 -8.25
C ASP A 115 -24.06 11.21 -8.99
N HIS A 116 -23.72 10.11 -8.32
CA HIS A 116 -22.91 9.01 -8.81
C HIS A 116 -23.54 7.65 -8.46
N LYS A 117 -23.17 6.63 -9.24
CA LYS A 117 -23.52 5.23 -8.98
C LYS A 117 -22.26 4.43 -8.69
N ALA A 118 -22.36 3.50 -7.75
CA ALA A 118 -21.33 2.54 -7.39
C ALA A 118 -21.84 1.12 -7.69
N LYS A 119 -21.19 0.40 -8.61
CA LYS A 119 -21.58 -0.95 -9.04
C LYS A 119 -20.48 -1.95 -8.66
N ILE A 120 -20.86 -3.05 -8.00
CA ILE A 120 -19.95 -4.16 -7.76
C ILE A 120 -19.57 -4.79 -9.10
N LEU A 121 -18.26 -4.84 -9.38
CA LEU A 121 -17.72 -5.34 -10.64
C LEU A 121 -17.31 -6.81 -10.55
N ILE A 122 -16.55 -7.16 -9.51
CA ILE A 122 -16.09 -8.52 -9.20
C ILE A 122 -15.78 -8.62 -7.72
N ARG A 123 -15.93 -9.81 -7.15
CA ARG A 123 -15.81 -10.08 -5.71
C ARG A 123 -14.94 -11.29 -5.48
N TRP A 124 -14.35 -11.43 -4.29
CA TRP A 124 -13.63 -12.65 -3.91
C TRP A 124 -14.43 -13.90 -4.28
N GLY A 125 -13.80 -14.88 -4.94
CA GLY A 125 -14.45 -16.13 -5.30
C GLY A 125 -15.22 -16.09 -6.64
N ASP A 126 -15.48 -14.91 -7.21
CA ASP A 126 -16.10 -14.83 -8.54
C ASP A 126 -15.18 -15.46 -9.61
N PRO A 127 -15.75 -16.06 -10.68
CA PRO A 127 -14.99 -16.80 -11.68
C PRO A 127 -14.13 -15.87 -12.56
N LEU A 128 -12.87 -16.26 -12.77
CA LEU A 128 -11.97 -15.59 -13.72
C LEU A 128 -11.87 -16.28 -15.08
N PHE A 129 -12.30 -17.52 -15.19
CA PHE A 129 -12.20 -18.33 -16.38
C PHE A 129 -13.57 -18.94 -16.71
N ALA A 130 -13.79 -19.28 -17.98
CA ALA A 130 -15.02 -19.95 -18.40
C ALA A 130 -15.26 -21.31 -17.70
N ASP A 131 -14.19 -21.96 -17.23
CA ASP A 131 -14.22 -23.23 -16.51
C ASP A 131 -13.96 -23.09 -15.00
N SER A 132 -14.00 -21.87 -14.46
CA SER A 132 -13.92 -21.64 -13.02
C SER A 132 -15.12 -22.29 -12.31
N PRO A 133 -14.89 -23.00 -11.20
CA PRO A 133 -16.00 -23.52 -10.40
C PRO A 133 -16.79 -22.36 -9.78
N ALA A 134 -18.08 -22.58 -9.58
CA ALA A 134 -18.91 -21.66 -8.80
C ALA A 134 -18.32 -21.47 -7.40
N PHE A 135 -18.46 -20.26 -6.85
CA PHE A 135 -18.02 -19.99 -5.50
C PHE A 135 -18.85 -20.79 -4.50
N ASP A 136 -18.19 -21.64 -3.72
CA ASP A 136 -18.77 -22.43 -2.65
C ASP A 136 -17.87 -22.28 -1.41
N PRO A 137 -18.18 -21.35 -0.49
CA PRO A 137 -17.37 -21.12 0.69
C PRO A 137 -17.44 -22.26 1.71
N GLU A 138 -18.48 -23.10 1.70
CA GLU A 138 -18.58 -24.27 2.58
C GLU A 138 -17.68 -25.43 2.09
N ASN A 139 -17.32 -25.45 0.80
CA ASN A 139 -16.47 -26.49 0.18
C ASN A 139 -15.32 -25.90 -0.66
N GLN A 140 -14.75 -24.77 -0.23
CA GLN A 140 -13.67 -24.10 -0.95
C GLN A 140 -12.41 -24.98 -1.00
N SER A 141 -11.64 -24.88 -2.09
CA SER A 141 -10.36 -25.59 -2.24
C SER A 141 -9.31 -24.71 -2.92
N ALA A 142 -8.04 -25.00 -2.71
CA ALA A 142 -6.95 -24.26 -3.36
C ALA A 142 -7.05 -24.31 -4.90
N ALA A 143 -7.46 -25.45 -5.47
CA ALA A 143 -7.65 -25.62 -6.91
C ALA A 143 -8.77 -24.74 -7.47
N ALA A 144 -9.87 -24.59 -6.72
CA ALA A 144 -10.96 -23.68 -7.08
C ALA A 144 -10.52 -22.22 -6.93
N GLN A 145 -9.89 -21.88 -5.81
CA GLN A 145 -9.40 -20.53 -5.52
C GLN A 145 -8.40 -20.04 -6.58
N LEU A 146 -7.51 -20.90 -7.10
CA LEU A 146 -6.58 -20.57 -8.19
C LEU A 146 -7.28 -20.22 -9.53
N LYS A 147 -8.59 -20.47 -9.65
CA LYS A 147 -9.42 -20.10 -10.79
C LYS A 147 -10.41 -18.97 -10.49
N GLN A 148 -10.39 -18.41 -9.30
CA GLN A 148 -11.35 -17.40 -8.84
C GLN A 148 -10.62 -16.12 -8.49
N PHE A 149 -11.32 -14.99 -8.44
CA PHE A 149 -10.77 -13.74 -7.91
C PHE A 149 -10.29 -13.93 -6.46
N GLY A 150 -9.14 -13.35 -6.10
CA GLY A 150 -8.51 -13.53 -4.80
C GLY A 150 -9.24 -12.81 -3.65
N TYR A 151 -8.62 -12.85 -2.46
CA TYR A 151 -9.18 -12.24 -1.24
C TYR A 151 -8.47 -10.93 -0.92
N ASN A 152 -9.17 -10.01 -0.24
CA ASN A 152 -8.68 -8.69 0.12
C ASN A 152 -8.01 -7.98 -1.05
N ASN A 153 -8.84 -7.64 -2.04
CA ASN A 153 -8.39 -6.84 -3.16
C ASN A 153 -7.87 -5.48 -2.68
N ASP A 154 -6.70 -5.10 -3.17
CA ASP A 154 -6.04 -3.86 -2.78
C ASP A 154 -5.79 -3.01 -4.04
N TYR A 155 -4.54 -2.82 -4.46
CA TYR A 155 -4.18 -2.05 -5.64
C TYR A 155 -5.05 -2.35 -6.86
N VAL A 156 -5.43 -1.29 -7.59
CA VAL A 156 -6.07 -1.40 -8.90
C VAL A 156 -5.25 -0.65 -9.94
N GLY A 157 -4.66 -1.38 -10.88
CA GLY A 157 -4.06 -0.85 -12.10
C GLY A 157 -5.04 -0.93 -13.27
N PHE A 158 -5.08 0.11 -14.11
CA PHE A 158 -5.85 0.11 -15.36
C PHE A 158 -4.92 0.16 -16.56
N THR A 159 -5.14 -0.72 -17.54
CA THR A 159 -4.46 -0.61 -18.84
C THR A 159 -5.42 -0.88 -20.00
N PRO A 160 -5.50 0.00 -21.01
CA PRO A 160 -6.46 -0.14 -22.10
C PRO A 160 -6.15 -1.35 -22.98
N LEU A 161 -7.16 -2.02 -23.50
CA LEU A 161 -7.00 -3.16 -24.41
C LEU A 161 -7.61 -2.82 -25.78
N PRO A 162 -6.82 -2.59 -26.86
CA PRO A 162 -5.37 -2.79 -26.95
C PRO A 162 -4.55 -1.70 -26.25
N LEU A 163 -3.31 -2.08 -25.87
CA LEU A 163 -2.34 -1.22 -25.19
C LEU A 163 -2.23 0.16 -25.88
N LYS A 164 -2.09 1.22 -25.07
CA LYS A 164 -1.95 2.63 -25.51
C LYS A 164 -3.16 3.18 -26.29
N ASN A 165 -4.33 2.55 -26.22
CA ASN A 165 -5.58 3.12 -26.72
C ASN A 165 -6.48 3.63 -25.58
N PRO A 166 -6.32 4.88 -25.11
CA PRO A 166 -7.09 5.39 -23.96
C PRO A 166 -8.60 5.50 -24.22
N ASN A 167 -9.05 5.40 -25.47
CA ASN A 167 -10.46 5.43 -25.87
C ASN A 167 -11.05 4.03 -26.04
N SER A 168 -10.34 2.98 -25.61
CA SER A 168 -10.85 1.62 -25.76
C SER A 168 -12.03 1.36 -24.82
N ASP A 169 -13.06 0.70 -25.36
CA ASP A 169 -14.17 0.13 -24.59
C ASP A 169 -13.80 -1.20 -23.92
N ARG A 170 -12.53 -1.61 -23.99
CA ARG A 170 -11.98 -2.78 -23.29
C ARG A 170 -10.72 -2.39 -22.53
N ALA A 171 -10.51 -3.01 -21.39
CA ALA A 171 -9.32 -2.80 -20.57
C ALA A 171 -8.97 -4.06 -19.78
N LEU A 172 -7.75 -4.11 -19.26
CA LEU A 172 -7.33 -5.05 -18.26
C LEU A 172 -7.21 -4.30 -16.93
N LEU A 173 -7.87 -4.82 -15.90
CA LEU A 173 -7.62 -4.44 -14.51
C LEU A 173 -6.58 -5.38 -13.92
N CYS A 174 -5.58 -4.81 -13.26
CA CYS A 174 -4.53 -5.52 -12.55
C CYS A 174 -4.75 -5.30 -11.05
N VAL A 175 -5.04 -6.35 -10.31
CA VAL A 175 -5.60 -6.24 -8.97
C VAL A 175 -4.82 -7.06 -7.98
N ASN A 176 -4.26 -6.43 -6.95
CA ASN A 176 -3.58 -7.13 -5.88
C ASN A 176 -4.58 -7.86 -4.97
N HIS A 177 -4.09 -8.88 -4.26
CA HIS A 177 -4.81 -9.65 -3.23
C HIS A 177 -3.86 -9.81 -2.06
N GLU A 178 -4.01 -8.94 -1.07
CA GLU A 178 -2.98 -8.68 -0.08
C GLU A 178 -2.86 -9.82 0.92
N TYR A 179 -3.91 -10.09 1.68
CA TYR A 179 -3.92 -11.12 2.70
C TYR A 179 -5.26 -11.89 2.78
N THR A 180 -5.39 -12.80 3.76
CA THR A 180 -6.66 -13.50 4.01
C THR A 180 -7.14 -13.33 5.45
N THR A 181 -8.44 -13.07 5.60
CA THR A 181 -9.13 -13.08 6.88
C THR A 181 -9.73 -14.47 7.12
N ASP A 182 -8.89 -15.45 7.46
CA ASP A 182 -9.28 -16.87 7.45
C ASP A 182 -10.49 -17.18 8.37
N ARG A 183 -10.66 -16.42 9.46
CA ARG A 183 -11.83 -16.52 10.36
C ARG A 183 -13.16 -16.11 9.72
N LEU A 184 -13.12 -15.27 8.67
CA LEU A 184 -14.26 -14.87 7.85
C LEU A 184 -14.41 -15.78 6.61
N MET A 185 -13.34 -16.46 6.18
CA MET A 185 -13.37 -17.33 5.02
C MET A 185 -13.85 -18.75 5.32
N HIS A 186 -13.53 -19.28 6.51
CA HIS A 186 -13.72 -20.70 6.81
C HIS A 186 -14.77 -20.95 7.91
N PRO A 187 -15.82 -21.74 7.62
CA PRO A 187 -16.80 -22.15 8.63
C PRO A 187 -16.13 -22.83 9.83
N GLY A 188 -16.55 -22.48 11.04
CA GLY A 188 -16.10 -23.14 12.28
C GLY A 188 -14.68 -22.82 12.76
N LEU A 189 -13.80 -22.24 11.93
CA LEU A 189 -12.40 -21.93 12.31
C LEU A 189 -12.34 -20.99 13.52
N ALA A 190 -13.12 -19.91 13.49
CA ALA A 190 -13.16 -18.90 14.55
C ALA A 190 -13.80 -19.40 15.86
N THR A 191 -14.62 -20.45 15.79
CA THR A 191 -15.31 -21.02 16.95
C THR A 191 -14.52 -22.15 17.63
N ALA A 192 -13.38 -22.55 17.04
CA ALA A 192 -12.49 -23.52 17.63
C ALA A 192 -11.89 -22.99 18.95
N LYS A 193 -11.73 -23.89 19.92
CA LYS A 193 -11.11 -23.54 21.23
C LYS A 193 -9.68 -22.99 21.07
N ASP A 194 -8.99 -23.46 20.03
CA ASP A 194 -7.69 -22.95 19.58
C ASP A 194 -7.72 -22.90 18.04
N PRO A 195 -7.93 -21.71 17.44
CA PRO A 195 -7.96 -21.54 15.98
C PRO A 195 -6.66 -21.95 15.28
N ARG A 196 -5.49 -21.82 15.94
CA ARG A 196 -4.20 -22.27 15.38
C ARG A 196 -4.11 -23.79 15.32
N ALA A 197 -4.59 -24.48 16.35
CA ALA A 197 -4.66 -25.93 16.34
C ALA A 197 -5.71 -26.49 15.36
N ALA A 198 -6.74 -25.70 15.03
CA ALA A 198 -7.75 -26.05 14.03
C ALA A 198 -7.29 -25.76 12.58
N TYR A 199 -6.18 -25.04 12.41
CA TYR A 199 -5.62 -24.72 11.10
C TYR A 199 -5.07 -25.98 10.43
N THR A 200 -5.43 -26.20 9.17
CA THR A 200 -5.02 -27.37 8.40
C THR A 200 -4.14 -26.98 7.23
N LYS A 201 -3.45 -27.98 6.65
CA LYS A 201 -2.74 -27.79 5.38
C LYS A 201 -3.67 -27.28 4.27
N GLU A 202 -4.92 -27.75 4.23
CA GLU A 202 -5.91 -27.31 3.25
C GLU A 202 -6.27 -25.83 3.40
N ILE A 203 -6.48 -25.35 4.64
CA ILE A 203 -6.68 -23.92 4.92
C ILE A 203 -5.44 -23.11 4.49
N ALA A 204 -4.23 -23.59 4.81
CA ALA A 204 -2.99 -22.93 4.39
C ALA A 204 -2.88 -22.80 2.87
N GLU A 205 -3.22 -23.86 2.13
CA GLU A 205 -3.18 -23.87 0.66
C GLU A 205 -4.28 -22.99 0.04
N ILE A 206 -5.49 -22.96 0.63
CA ILE A 206 -6.54 -22.01 0.20
C ILE A 206 -6.08 -20.57 0.43
N SER A 207 -5.51 -20.29 1.60
CA SER A 207 -4.98 -18.98 1.95
C SER A 207 -3.89 -18.54 0.96
N MET A 208 -2.85 -19.35 0.73
CA MET A 208 -1.82 -19.07 -0.28
C MET A 208 -2.38 -18.94 -1.72
N ALA A 209 -3.44 -19.68 -2.05
CA ALA A 209 -4.11 -19.57 -3.35
C ALA A 209 -4.90 -18.27 -3.50
N ALA A 210 -5.36 -17.68 -2.40
CA ALA A 210 -6.15 -16.44 -2.40
C ALA A 210 -5.29 -15.17 -2.45
N HIS A 211 -4.05 -15.22 -1.94
CA HIS A 211 -3.06 -14.13 -2.05
C HIS A 211 -2.55 -13.95 -3.49
N GLY A 212 -1.92 -12.80 -3.78
CA GLY A 212 -1.20 -12.53 -5.02
C GLY A 212 -1.84 -11.42 -5.85
N GLY A 213 -2.25 -11.76 -7.07
CA GLY A 213 -2.78 -10.81 -8.06
C GLY A 213 -3.84 -11.46 -8.96
N SER A 214 -4.68 -10.63 -9.56
CA SER A 214 -5.62 -11.01 -10.63
C SER A 214 -5.51 -10.03 -11.78
N ILE A 215 -5.41 -10.55 -13.01
CA ILE A 215 -5.65 -9.76 -14.22
C ILE A 215 -7.05 -10.12 -14.69
N VAL A 216 -7.89 -9.10 -14.88
CA VAL A 216 -9.29 -9.23 -15.27
C VAL A 216 -9.57 -8.34 -16.46
N GLU A 217 -9.99 -8.91 -17.57
CA GLU A 217 -10.52 -8.12 -18.67
C GLU A 217 -11.91 -7.58 -18.33
N ILE A 218 -12.10 -6.30 -18.63
CA ILE A 218 -13.39 -5.62 -18.58
C ILE A 218 -13.75 -5.03 -19.94
N ALA A 219 -15.04 -4.96 -20.22
CA ALA A 219 -15.59 -4.35 -21.43
C ALA A 219 -16.78 -3.43 -21.08
N ARG A 220 -16.96 -2.36 -21.85
CA ARG A 220 -18.15 -1.52 -21.78
C ARG A 220 -19.28 -2.17 -22.57
N THR A 221 -20.33 -2.61 -21.87
CA THR A 221 -21.58 -3.11 -22.45
C THR A 221 -22.70 -2.16 -22.03
N ASN A 222 -23.46 -1.61 -23.00
CA ASN A 222 -24.53 -0.64 -22.73
C ASN A 222 -24.10 0.57 -21.87
N GLY A 223 -22.84 1.01 -22.01
CA GLY A 223 -22.29 2.13 -21.26
C GLY A 223 -21.81 1.79 -19.84
N GLU A 224 -21.80 0.53 -19.44
CA GLU A 224 -21.30 0.08 -18.15
C GLU A 224 -20.13 -0.89 -18.29
N TRP A 225 -19.16 -0.80 -17.39
CA TRP A 225 -18.08 -1.78 -17.30
C TRP A 225 -18.58 -3.10 -16.70
N GLU A 226 -18.19 -4.20 -17.33
CA GLU A 226 -18.50 -5.58 -16.95
C GLU A 226 -17.26 -6.45 -17.16
N THR A 227 -17.12 -7.53 -16.37
CA THR A 227 -16.02 -8.49 -16.52
C THR A 227 -16.25 -9.42 -17.71
N VAL A 228 -15.16 -9.87 -18.33
CA VAL A 228 -15.16 -10.80 -19.47
C VAL A 228 -14.49 -12.09 -19.04
N SER A 229 -15.27 -13.04 -18.50
CA SER A 229 -14.75 -14.26 -17.85
C SER A 229 -14.14 -15.28 -18.82
N ASP A 230 -14.44 -15.21 -20.11
CA ASP A 230 -13.82 -16.04 -21.16
C ASP A 230 -12.63 -15.36 -21.85
N SER A 231 -12.15 -14.23 -21.30
CA SER A 231 -10.99 -13.53 -21.84
C SER A 231 -9.73 -14.38 -21.75
N PRO A 232 -8.92 -14.45 -22.83
CA PRO A 232 -7.61 -15.12 -22.78
C PRO A 232 -6.60 -14.36 -21.91
N TYR A 233 -6.87 -13.10 -21.53
CA TYR A 233 -5.97 -12.28 -20.72
C TYR A 233 -6.18 -12.50 -19.21
N ASN A 234 -7.30 -13.10 -18.81
CA ASN A 234 -7.56 -13.34 -17.39
C ASN A 234 -6.47 -14.24 -16.81
N ARG A 235 -6.01 -13.91 -15.60
CA ARG A 235 -4.90 -14.62 -14.96
C ARG A 235 -4.95 -14.48 -13.45
N ARG A 236 -4.65 -15.57 -12.74
CA ARG A 236 -4.26 -15.52 -11.33
C ARG A 236 -2.75 -15.56 -11.18
N ILE A 237 -2.23 -14.61 -10.41
CA ILE A 237 -0.91 -14.63 -9.80
C ILE A 237 -1.15 -15.05 -8.34
N SER A 238 -0.40 -16.03 -7.83
CA SER A 238 -0.65 -16.60 -6.50
C SER A 238 0.63 -17.05 -5.83
N THR A 239 0.69 -16.83 -4.51
CA THR A 239 1.72 -17.34 -3.60
C THR A 239 1.94 -18.84 -3.71
N LEU A 240 0.86 -19.61 -3.91
CA LEU A 240 0.92 -21.07 -3.92
C LEU A 240 1.63 -21.64 -5.16
N ALA A 241 1.40 -21.04 -6.33
CA ALA A 241 1.65 -21.74 -7.60
C ALA A 241 2.46 -20.96 -8.63
N THR A 242 2.50 -19.62 -8.56
CA THR A 242 3.08 -18.84 -9.66
C THR A 242 4.60 -18.88 -9.62
N GLN A 243 5.21 -19.43 -10.66
CA GLN A 243 6.66 -19.38 -10.85
C GLN A 243 7.07 -17.98 -11.31
N MET A 244 8.14 -17.46 -10.72
CA MET A 244 8.70 -16.15 -11.01
C MET A 244 10.21 -16.25 -11.17
N THR A 245 10.80 -15.26 -11.81
CA THR A 245 12.25 -15.06 -11.85
C THR A 245 12.66 -13.89 -10.96
N ILE A 246 13.94 -13.85 -10.59
CA ILE A 246 14.55 -12.75 -9.84
C ILE A 246 15.61 -12.14 -10.74
N ASP A 247 15.65 -10.81 -10.87
CA ASP A 247 16.69 -10.10 -11.60
C ASP A 247 17.37 -9.04 -10.73
N GLY A 248 18.20 -8.19 -11.34
CA GLY A 248 18.89 -7.10 -10.65
C GLY A 248 20.08 -7.55 -9.79
N PRO A 249 20.63 -6.66 -8.96
CA PRO A 249 21.90 -6.87 -8.26
C PRO A 249 21.96 -8.09 -7.35
N ALA A 250 20.84 -8.53 -6.76
CA ALA A 250 20.80 -9.66 -5.84
C ALA A 250 20.48 -11.00 -6.52
N SER A 251 20.08 -11.01 -7.80
CA SER A 251 19.78 -12.26 -8.52
C SER A 251 21.00 -13.19 -8.56
N GLY A 252 20.79 -14.45 -8.19
CA GLY A 252 21.83 -15.47 -8.12
C GLY A 252 22.75 -15.40 -6.89
N HIS A 253 22.56 -14.41 -6.02
CA HIS A 253 23.36 -14.27 -4.81
C HIS A 253 23.17 -15.48 -3.87
N PRO A 254 24.22 -15.97 -3.18
CA PRO A 254 24.10 -17.12 -2.27
C PRO A 254 23.01 -16.97 -1.20
N ARG A 255 22.73 -15.74 -0.76
CA ARG A 255 21.67 -15.40 0.20
C ARG A 255 20.25 -15.54 -0.34
N LEU A 256 20.07 -15.80 -1.64
CA LEU A 256 18.78 -16.12 -2.28
C LEU A 256 18.64 -17.61 -2.64
N GLN A 257 19.71 -18.41 -2.48
CA GLN A 257 19.70 -19.83 -2.82
C GLN A 257 18.98 -20.64 -1.75
N THR A 258 18.09 -21.54 -2.18
CA THR A 258 17.35 -22.46 -1.30
C THR A 258 17.48 -23.89 -1.80
N SER A 259 16.98 -24.87 -1.04
CA SER A 259 17.07 -26.26 -1.49
C SER A 259 16.29 -26.53 -2.78
N ALA A 260 15.20 -25.79 -3.01
CA ALA A 260 14.35 -25.89 -4.19
C ALA A 260 14.89 -25.08 -5.39
N ASP A 261 15.64 -24.01 -5.15
CA ASP A 261 16.34 -23.26 -6.19
C ASP A 261 17.80 -22.95 -5.77
N PRO A 262 18.73 -23.87 -6.07
CA PRO A 262 20.16 -23.65 -5.84
C PRO A 262 20.77 -22.54 -6.71
N SER A 263 20.05 -22.05 -7.73
CA SER A 263 20.55 -20.95 -8.55
C SER A 263 20.33 -19.58 -7.91
N GLY A 264 19.31 -19.42 -7.06
CA GLY A 264 18.93 -18.13 -6.46
C GLY A 264 18.32 -17.15 -7.47
N THR A 265 17.69 -17.65 -8.53
CA THR A 265 17.15 -16.84 -9.65
C THR A 265 15.67 -17.10 -9.93
N LYS A 266 15.04 -18.03 -9.23
CA LYS A 266 13.63 -18.39 -9.39
C LYS A 266 12.95 -18.36 -8.05
N VAL A 267 11.65 -18.12 -7.99
CA VAL A 267 10.87 -18.19 -6.75
C VAL A 267 9.43 -18.55 -7.05
N THR A 268 8.78 -19.26 -6.14
CA THR A 268 7.35 -19.54 -6.23
C THR A 268 6.60 -18.55 -5.36
N GLY A 269 5.75 -17.76 -6.01
CA GLY A 269 4.82 -16.88 -5.34
C GLY A 269 5.35 -15.49 -5.03
N THR A 270 4.40 -14.66 -4.66
CA THR A 270 4.57 -13.31 -4.10
C THR A 270 3.74 -13.22 -2.82
N LEU A 271 4.05 -12.31 -1.90
CA LEU A 271 3.43 -12.25 -0.57
C LEU A 271 2.93 -10.85 -0.27
N ASN A 272 1.79 -10.77 0.41
CA ASN A 272 1.28 -9.56 1.02
C ASN A 272 1.31 -8.38 0.05
N ASN A 273 0.55 -8.57 -1.04
CA ASN A 273 0.54 -7.62 -2.13
C ASN A 273 -0.40 -6.47 -1.80
N CYS A 274 0.16 -5.38 -1.27
CA CYS A 274 -0.55 -4.20 -0.79
C CYS A 274 -0.95 -3.28 -1.96
N ALA A 275 -0.36 -2.07 -2.05
CA ALA A 275 -0.49 -1.19 -3.20
C ALA A 275 0.42 -1.62 -4.38
N GLY A 276 0.60 -0.75 -5.38
CA GLY A 276 1.27 -1.13 -6.62
C GLY A 276 1.61 0.05 -7.54
N GLY A 277 1.77 -0.26 -8.82
CA GLY A 277 2.06 0.75 -9.84
C GLY A 277 1.88 0.22 -11.26
N MET A 278 1.72 1.13 -12.21
CA MET A 278 1.74 0.80 -13.65
C MET A 278 2.95 1.44 -14.32
N THR A 279 3.68 0.67 -15.12
CA THR A 279 4.79 1.22 -15.90
C THR A 279 4.30 1.96 -17.15
N PRO A 280 5.09 2.90 -17.70
CA PRO A 280 4.77 3.57 -18.96
C PRO A 280 4.67 2.63 -20.18
N TRP A 281 5.17 1.40 -20.06
CA TRP A 281 5.07 0.36 -21.08
C TRP A 281 3.96 -0.66 -20.82
N GLY A 282 3.10 -0.41 -19.84
CA GLY A 282 1.87 -1.16 -19.58
C GLY A 282 2.11 -2.51 -18.91
N THR A 283 3.12 -2.60 -18.06
CA THR A 283 3.27 -3.71 -17.10
C THR A 283 2.79 -3.28 -15.73
N TYR A 284 2.38 -4.28 -14.96
CA TYR A 284 1.80 -4.17 -13.64
C TYR A 284 2.88 -4.46 -12.61
N LEU A 285 3.06 -3.54 -11.66
CA LEU A 285 3.96 -3.68 -10.54
C LEU A 285 3.16 -3.99 -9.28
N MET A 286 3.50 -5.10 -8.63
CA MET A 286 2.95 -5.53 -7.35
C MET A 286 4.00 -5.26 -6.27
N SER A 287 3.61 -4.59 -5.20
CA SER A 287 4.48 -4.42 -4.03
C SER A 287 4.37 -5.63 -3.11
N GLU A 288 5.43 -5.99 -2.40
CA GLU A 288 5.39 -6.97 -1.31
C GLU A 288 5.66 -6.22 -0.01
N GLU A 289 4.68 -6.21 0.88
CA GLU A 289 4.62 -5.29 2.01
C GLU A 289 4.90 -6.07 3.31
N ASN A 290 3.89 -6.55 4.02
CA ASN A 290 4.06 -7.31 5.26
C ASN A 290 4.48 -8.80 5.08
N PHE A 291 5.44 -9.08 4.21
CA PHE A 291 5.94 -10.44 3.94
C PHE A 291 6.58 -11.13 5.16
N HIS A 292 7.00 -10.38 6.17
CA HIS A 292 7.60 -10.89 7.41
C HIS A 292 6.62 -11.70 8.26
N MET A 293 5.31 -11.48 8.09
CA MET A 293 4.25 -12.13 8.85
C MET A 293 4.16 -13.64 8.63
N TYR A 294 4.65 -14.13 7.49
CA TYR A 294 4.42 -15.50 7.02
C TYR A 294 5.48 -16.49 7.49
N PHE A 295 6.65 -16.01 7.91
CA PHE A 295 7.78 -16.87 8.26
C PHE A 295 7.81 -17.18 9.75
N SER A 296 8.03 -18.46 10.06
CA SER A 296 8.12 -19.02 11.42
C SER A 296 9.53 -19.54 11.72
N GLY A 297 9.80 -19.87 12.98
CA GLY A 297 11.08 -20.44 13.46
C GLY A 297 11.78 -19.56 14.49
N ASN A 298 13.07 -19.82 14.75
CA ASN A 298 13.91 -19.00 15.62
C ASN A 298 15.05 -18.31 14.85
N VAL A 299 15.26 -17.02 15.12
CA VAL A 299 16.30 -16.18 14.49
C VAL A 299 17.62 -16.17 15.25
N GLU A 300 17.66 -16.63 16.50
CA GLU A 300 18.88 -16.64 17.31
C GLU A 300 19.94 -17.59 16.72
N GLY A 301 21.14 -17.06 16.41
CA GLY A 301 22.21 -17.81 15.75
C GLY A 301 21.96 -18.11 14.28
N HIS A 302 20.90 -17.54 13.68
CA HIS A 302 20.57 -17.70 12.28
C HIS A 302 21.58 -16.95 11.38
N PRO A 303 21.96 -17.46 10.20
CA PRO A 303 22.90 -16.76 9.30
C PRO A 303 22.46 -15.34 8.90
N GLU A 304 21.15 -15.12 8.85
CA GLU A 304 20.51 -13.84 8.52
C GLU A 304 20.04 -13.07 9.77
N GLU A 305 20.55 -13.37 10.97
CA GLU A 305 20.00 -12.87 12.23
C GLU A 305 19.82 -11.33 12.28
N ARG A 306 20.84 -10.57 11.85
CA ARG A 306 20.77 -9.09 11.80
C ARG A 306 19.67 -8.62 10.85
N ASN A 307 19.69 -9.14 9.62
CA ASN A 307 18.76 -8.78 8.55
C ASN A 307 17.31 -9.12 8.93
N TYR A 308 17.08 -10.35 9.41
CA TYR A 308 15.74 -10.81 9.79
C TYR A 308 15.20 -10.07 11.00
N LYS A 309 16.04 -9.79 12.00
CA LYS A 309 15.65 -8.89 13.08
C LYS A 309 15.21 -7.54 12.52
N ARG A 310 16.03 -6.87 11.69
CA ARG A 310 15.73 -5.52 11.13
C ARG A 310 14.39 -5.41 10.38
N LEU A 311 13.92 -6.52 9.82
CA LEU A 311 12.64 -6.63 9.10
C LEU A 311 11.50 -7.25 9.93
N GLY A 312 11.71 -7.50 11.22
CA GLY A 312 10.69 -8.05 12.11
C GLY A 312 10.43 -9.56 11.97
N LEU A 313 11.30 -10.29 11.26
CA LEU A 313 11.22 -11.74 11.09
C LEU A 313 11.84 -12.51 12.28
N PRO A 314 11.33 -13.72 12.61
CA PRO A 314 10.08 -14.32 12.17
C PRO A 314 8.88 -13.82 12.98
N ARG A 315 7.67 -14.03 12.44
CA ARG A 315 6.39 -13.78 13.12
C ARG A 315 5.46 -14.97 13.15
N GLY A 316 5.35 -15.70 12.05
CA GLY A 316 4.48 -16.87 11.93
C GLY A 316 3.02 -16.56 12.28
N ILE A 317 2.54 -15.38 11.88
CA ILE A 317 1.13 -14.97 12.02
C ILE A 317 0.27 -16.00 11.30
N TYR A 318 0.59 -16.26 10.03
CA TYR A 318 0.09 -17.41 9.29
C TYR A 318 0.90 -18.66 9.65
N PRO A 319 0.25 -19.76 10.03
CA PRO A 319 0.93 -21.00 10.45
C PRO A 319 1.45 -21.84 9.27
N TRP A 320 1.75 -21.23 8.12
CA TRP A 320 2.13 -21.95 6.90
C TRP A 320 3.42 -22.76 7.07
N GLY A 321 4.37 -22.28 7.88
CA GLY A 321 5.63 -22.98 8.17
C GLY A 321 5.46 -24.35 8.84
N ALA A 322 4.29 -24.64 9.42
CA ALA A 322 3.97 -25.97 9.92
C ALA A 322 3.69 -26.98 8.79
N PHE A 323 3.28 -26.51 7.60
CA PHE A 323 2.85 -27.34 6.48
C PHE A 323 3.73 -27.23 5.23
N ASP A 324 4.44 -26.10 5.06
CA ASP A 324 5.40 -25.84 3.99
C ASP A 324 6.68 -25.26 4.57
N LYS A 325 7.78 -26.02 4.44
CA LYS A 325 9.11 -25.67 4.96
C LYS A 325 9.67 -24.35 4.40
N ARG A 326 9.16 -23.86 3.26
CA ARG A 326 9.54 -22.55 2.70
C ARG A 326 9.31 -21.43 3.73
N PHE A 327 8.25 -21.53 4.52
CA PHE A 327 7.88 -20.54 5.51
C PHE A 327 8.45 -20.84 6.91
N HIS A 328 9.51 -21.65 6.99
CA HIS A 328 10.22 -21.95 8.24
C HIS A 328 11.71 -21.66 8.12
N ILE A 329 12.19 -20.60 8.77
CA ILE A 329 13.54 -20.06 8.54
C ILE A 329 14.66 -21.03 8.93
N GLU A 330 14.47 -21.91 9.91
CA GLU A 330 15.53 -22.91 10.22
C GLU A 330 15.60 -24.06 9.20
N GLN A 331 14.58 -24.24 8.36
CA GLN A 331 14.52 -25.29 7.35
C GLN A 331 14.91 -24.78 5.96
N GLU A 332 14.48 -23.56 5.61
CA GLU A 332 14.87 -22.84 4.39
C GLU A 332 15.38 -21.44 4.76
N PRO A 333 16.65 -21.31 5.22
CA PRO A 333 17.17 -20.09 5.84
C PRO A 333 17.17 -18.85 4.96
N ASN A 334 17.15 -19.02 3.64
CA ASN A 334 17.22 -17.94 2.67
C ASN A 334 15.89 -17.66 1.97
N GLU A 335 14.81 -18.40 2.28
CA GLU A 335 13.55 -18.22 1.56
C GLU A 335 12.96 -16.83 1.81
N ALA A 336 13.03 -16.31 3.05
CA ALA A 336 12.52 -14.98 3.38
C ALA A 336 13.26 -13.84 2.65
N ASN A 337 14.52 -14.04 2.24
CA ASN A 337 15.25 -13.07 1.41
C ASN A 337 14.69 -12.93 -0.01
N ARG A 338 13.84 -13.86 -0.46
CA ARG A 338 13.24 -13.86 -1.81
C ARG A 338 11.88 -13.16 -1.86
N PHE A 339 11.50 -12.48 -0.78
CA PHE A 339 10.28 -11.69 -0.63
C PHE A 339 10.59 -10.30 -0.04
N GLY A 340 9.65 -9.37 -0.18
CA GLY A 340 9.84 -7.95 0.10
C GLY A 340 10.40 -7.19 -1.10
N TRP A 341 10.02 -7.58 -2.31
CA TRP A 341 10.48 -6.98 -3.55
C TRP A 341 9.30 -6.51 -4.41
N ILE A 342 9.53 -5.50 -5.26
CA ILE A 342 8.59 -5.18 -6.34
C ILE A 342 8.58 -6.31 -7.40
N VAL A 343 7.39 -6.75 -7.79
CA VAL A 343 7.16 -7.79 -8.81
C VAL A 343 6.52 -7.20 -10.05
N GLU A 344 7.14 -7.36 -11.22
CA GLU A 344 6.57 -6.94 -12.52
C GLU A 344 5.86 -8.11 -13.22
N VAL A 345 4.64 -7.86 -13.68
CA VAL A 345 3.81 -8.78 -14.46
C VAL A 345 3.45 -8.13 -15.80
N ASP A 346 3.50 -8.89 -16.89
CA ASP A 346 2.96 -8.45 -18.18
C ASP A 346 1.47 -8.83 -18.29
N PRO A 347 0.51 -7.88 -18.19
CA PRO A 347 -0.91 -8.20 -18.29
C PRO A 347 -1.35 -8.56 -19.71
N TYR A 348 -0.56 -8.21 -20.73
CA TYR A 348 -0.87 -8.50 -22.14
C TYR A 348 -0.36 -9.86 -22.60
N ASP A 349 0.45 -10.54 -21.79
CA ASP A 349 0.90 -11.91 -22.00
C ASP A 349 0.53 -12.76 -20.78
N PRO A 350 -0.60 -13.49 -20.81
CA PRO A 350 -1.06 -14.34 -19.71
C PRO A 350 -0.09 -15.49 -19.40
N THR A 351 0.88 -15.77 -20.28
CA THR A 351 1.89 -16.81 -20.12
C THR A 351 3.26 -16.28 -19.65
N SER A 352 3.42 -14.95 -19.58
CA SER A 352 4.66 -14.31 -19.11
C SER A 352 5.05 -14.78 -17.72
N THR A 353 6.35 -14.93 -17.45
CA THR A 353 6.84 -15.21 -16.09
C THR A 353 7.05 -13.89 -15.35
N PRO A 354 6.40 -13.64 -14.21
CA PRO A 354 6.66 -12.43 -13.42
C PRO A 354 8.10 -12.33 -12.93
N VAL A 355 8.58 -11.10 -12.71
CA VAL A 355 9.97 -10.81 -12.34
C VAL A 355 10.02 -10.03 -11.04
N LYS A 356 10.76 -10.50 -10.04
CA LYS A 356 11.09 -9.73 -8.84
C LYS A 356 12.33 -8.88 -9.09
N HIS A 357 12.19 -7.56 -8.96
CA HIS A 357 13.22 -6.58 -9.31
C HIS A 357 14.07 -6.16 -8.11
N THR A 358 15.23 -6.79 -7.95
CA THR A 358 16.06 -6.54 -6.75
C THR A 358 16.78 -5.20 -6.74
N ALA A 359 16.80 -4.48 -7.87
CA ALA A 359 17.39 -3.14 -7.94
C ALA A 359 16.55 -2.07 -7.23
N LEU A 360 15.28 -2.38 -6.91
CA LEU A 360 14.37 -1.48 -6.20
C LEU A 360 14.48 -1.60 -4.67
N GLY A 361 15.39 -2.44 -4.16
CA GLY A 361 15.62 -2.66 -2.73
C GLY A 361 14.64 -3.66 -2.12
N ARG A 362 14.98 -4.19 -0.93
CA ARG A 362 14.15 -5.10 -0.16
C ARG A 362 13.68 -4.48 1.14
N PHE A 363 12.38 -4.28 1.27
CA PHE A 363 11.70 -3.74 2.44
C PHE A 363 10.19 -4.00 2.32
N LYS A 364 9.36 -3.41 3.19
CA LYS A 364 7.91 -3.57 3.12
C LYS A 364 7.34 -2.51 2.17
N HIS A 365 7.28 -2.84 0.89
CA HIS A 365 6.85 -1.88 -0.11
C HIS A 365 5.34 -1.66 -0.01
N GLU A 366 4.91 -0.42 0.20
CA GLU A 366 3.50 -0.04 0.03
C GLU A 366 3.17 0.01 -1.47
N GLY A 367 3.56 1.09 -2.14
CA GLY A 367 3.31 1.37 -3.54
C GLY A 367 4.58 1.33 -4.40
N CYS A 368 4.40 1.41 -5.72
CA CYS A 368 5.49 1.53 -6.69
C CYS A 368 5.08 2.36 -7.91
N GLU A 369 4.37 3.46 -7.67
CA GLU A 369 3.91 4.34 -8.73
C GLU A 369 5.06 5.01 -9.50
N THR A 370 4.83 5.21 -10.79
CA THR A 370 5.89 5.57 -11.74
C THR A 370 5.79 7.01 -12.24
N ASN A 371 6.95 7.59 -12.55
CA ASN A 371 7.07 8.86 -13.26
C ASN A 371 8.23 8.76 -14.27
N LEU A 372 8.44 9.81 -15.05
CA LEU A 372 9.60 9.95 -15.94
C LEU A 372 10.45 11.15 -15.50
N THR A 373 11.77 11.00 -15.64
CA THR A 373 12.66 12.17 -15.64
C THR A 373 12.40 13.02 -16.90
N GLY A 374 12.82 14.28 -16.88
CA GLY A 374 12.71 15.18 -18.03
C GLY A 374 13.42 14.67 -19.28
N ASP A 375 14.40 13.78 -19.11
CA ASP A 375 15.15 13.16 -20.20
C ASP A 375 14.74 11.70 -20.51
N GLY A 376 13.73 11.16 -19.84
CA GLY A 376 13.03 9.92 -20.20
C GLY A 376 13.45 8.63 -19.49
N HIS A 377 14.16 8.70 -18.36
CA HIS A 377 14.36 7.55 -17.48
C HIS A 377 13.11 7.29 -16.65
N VAL A 378 12.79 6.02 -16.35
CA VAL A 378 11.70 5.70 -15.44
C VAL A 378 12.14 5.97 -14.01
N VAL A 379 11.24 6.56 -13.24
CA VAL A 379 11.35 6.76 -11.80
C VAL A 379 10.26 5.94 -11.13
N VAL A 380 10.62 5.24 -10.05
CA VAL A 380 9.66 4.52 -9.20
C VAL A 380 9.78 5.07 -7.79
N TYR A 381 8.67 5.47 -7.19
CA TYR A 381 8.61 5.91 -5.79
C TYR A 381 7.97 4.80 -4.94
N SER A 382 8.46 4.62 -3.72
CA SER A 382 7.93 3.58 -2.82
C SER A 382 8.15 3.98 -1.36
N GLY A 383 7.08 3.92 -0.57
CA GLY A 383 7.12 3.99 0.88
C GLY A 383 7.48 2.62 1.47
N ASP A 384 8.16 2.64 2.60
CA ASP A 384 8.40 1.45 3.42
C ASP A 384 7.46 1.50 4.63
N ASP A 385 6.32 0.82 4.54
CA ASP A 385 5.26 0.99 5.52
C ASP A 385 5.57 0.25 6.82
N GLN A 386 6.28 0.95 7.69
CA GLN A 386 6.35 0.67 9.10
C GLN A 386 6.78 1.93 9.84
N ARG A 387 6.42 2.02 11.13
CA ARG A 387 6.80 3.15 11.97
C ARG A 387 8.31 3.35 11.96
N PHE A 388 8.73 4.60 11.71
CA PHE A 388 10.12 5.04 11.70
C PHE A 388 10.97 4.52 10.53
N GLU A 389 10.35 3.97 9.48
CA GLU A 389 11.05 3.59 8.26
C GLU A 389 11.09 4.74 7.24
N HIS A 390 11.38 4.44 5.98
CA HIS A 390 11.94 5.41 5.03
C HIS A 390 11.12 5.54 3.75
N LEU A 391 11.42 6.60 3.01
CA LEU A 391 10.88 6.84 1.67
C LEU A 391 11.98 6.59 0.63
N TYR A 392 11.64 5.90 -0.46
CA TYR A 392 12.58 5.51 -1.50
C TYR A 392 12.20 6.02 -2.89
N LYS A 393 13.22 6.14 -3.74
CA LYS A 393 13.10 6.51 -5.15
C LYS A 393 14.12 5.74 -5.96
N PHE A 394 13.68 5.02 -6.99
CA PHE A 394 14.55 4.37 -7.97
C PHE A 394 14.56 5.18 -9.27
N ILE A 395 15.72 5.28 -9.93
CA ILE A 395 15.85 5.84 -11.29
C ILE A 395 16.58 4.81 -12.16
N SER A 396 15.95 4.40 -13.26
CA SER A 396 16.56 3.45 -14.21
C SER A 396 17.80 4.02 -14.88
N SER A 397 18.76 3.16 -15.22
CA SER A 397 19.99 3.51 -15.96
C SER A 397 19.77 3.84 -17.44
N LYS A 398 18.65 3.38 -18.01
CA LYS A 398 18.30 3.51 -19.42
C LYS A 398 16.95 4.20 -19.58
N LYS A 399 16.75 4.81 -20.75
CA LYS A 399 15.54 5.55 -21.07
C LYS A 399 14.43 4.62 -21.54
N VAL A 400 13.19 5.02 -21.26
CA VAL A 400 12.02 4.38 -21.85
C VAL A 400 12.06 4.56 -23.37
N HIS A 401 12.07 3.44 -24.08
CA HIS A 401 11.92 3.43 -25.53
C HIS A 401 10.43 3.66 -25.88
N PRO A 402 10.09 4.72 -26.63
CA PRO A 402 8.69 5.15 -26.80
C PRO A 402 7.85 4.16 -27.62
N THR A 403 8.48 3.48 -28.58
CA THR A 403 7.79 2.60 -29.55
C THR A 403 8.19 1.12 -29.50
N ASN A 404 9.27 0.75 -28.80
CA ASN A 404 9.73 -0.62 -28.67
C ASN A 404 9.54 -1.09 -27.23
N ARG A 405 8.37 -1.67 -26.96
CA ARG A 405 8.02 -2.17 -25.62
C ARG A 405 9.00 -3.21 -25.09
N ALA A 406 9.53 -4.08 -25.96
CA ALA A 406 10.43 -5.15 -25.54
C ALA A 406 11.74 -4.62 -24.95
N GLU A 407 12.22 -3.46 -25.41
CA GLU A 407 13.41 -2.81 -24.85
C GLU A 407 13.18 -2.26 -23.44
N ASN A 408 11.92 -2.07 -23.03
CA ASN A 408 11.57 -1.51 -21.73
C ASN A 408 11.47 -2.57 -20.62
N MET A 409 11.32 -3.85 -20.97
CA MET A 409 11.02 -4.94 -20.03
C MET A 409 12.15 -5.24 -19.02
N ASN A 410 13.35 -4.65 -19.21
CA ASN A 410 14.49 -4.82 -18.30
C ASN A 410 14.97 -3.49 -17.71
N LEU A 411 14.15 -2.42 -17.76
CA LEU A 411 14.54 -1.10 -17.25
C LEU A 411 14.59 -1.03 -15.72
N LEU A 412 13.83 -1.90 -15.06
CA LEU A 412 13.79 -1.99 -13.59
C LEU A 412 14.93 -2.86 -13.02
N SER A 413 15.64 -3.62 -13.86
CA SER A 413 16.74 -4.49 -13.45
C SER A 413 18.04 -3.72 -13.14
N GLU A 414 18.18 -2.48 -13.61
CA GLU A 414 19.44 -1.71 -13.55
C GLU A 414 19.16 -0.21 -13.39
N GLY A 415 19.62 0.37 -12.28
CA GLY A 415 19.47 1.80 -11.98
C GLY A 415 20.12 2.18 -10.65
N THR A 416 19.70 3.30 -10.08
CA THR A 416 20.14 3.72 -8.74
C THR A 416 18.93 3.88 -7.83
N LEU A 417 18.97 3.21 -6.69
CA LEU A 417 18.03 3.39 -5.60
C LEU A 417 18.53 4.49 -4.66
N TYR A 418 17.61 5.35 -4.23
CA TYR A 418 17.85 6.44 -3.30
C TYR A 418 16.88 6.32 -2.12
N THR A 419 17.30 6.85 -0.96
CA THR A 419 16.44 7.06 0.22
C THR A 419 16.34 8.55 0.55
N ALA A 420 15.23 8.99 1.11
CA ALA A 420 14.99 10.40 1.39
C ALA A 420 15.59 10.85 2.73
N ARG A 421 16.18 12.05 2.72
CA ARG A 421 16.49 12.83 3.92
C ARG A 421 15.79 14.18 3.84
N PHE A 422 15.00 14.51 4.86
CA PHE A 422 14.28 15.76 4.99
C PHE A 422 15.04 16.74 5.89
N ASN A 423 15.21 17.98 5.43
CA ASN A 423 15.86 19.05 6.18
C ASN A 423 14.81 20.00 6.79
N GLU A 424 15.14 20.61 7.92
CA GLU A 424 14.28 21.55 8.66
C GLU A 424 13.86 22.79 7.87
N ASP A 425 14.71 23.26 6.98
CA ASP A 425 14.49 24.48 6.20
C ASP A 425 13.47 24.29 5.07
N GLY A 426 12.93 23.07 4.92
CA GLY A 426 11.98 22.71 3.88
C GLY A 426 12.62 22.20 2.60
N THR A 427 13.92 21.98 2.61
CA THR A 427 14.62 21.21 1.58
C THR A 427 14.71 19.74 1.97
N GLY A 428 15.08 18.90 1.02
CA GLY A 428 15.44 17.51 1.25
C GLY A 428 16.31 17.01 0.11
N GLU A 429 16.92 15.85 0.34
CA GLU A 429 17.82 15.21 -0.61
C GLU A 429 17.52 13.71 -0.74
N TRP A 430 17.76 13.19 -1.94
CA TRP A 430 17.76 11.77 -2.25
C TRP A 430 19.19 11.24 -2.15
N VAL A 431 19.46 10.42 -1.14
CA VAL A 431 20.78 9.85 -0.84
C VAL A 431 20.92 8.49 -1.55
N PRO A 432 21.94 8.30 -2.41
CA PRO A 432 22.08 7.06 -3.18
C PRO A 432 22.54 5.88 -2.31
N LEU A 433 21.96 4.70 -2.54
CA LEU A 433 22.31 3.44 -1.88
C LEU A 433 23.23 2.60 -2.76
N VAL A 434 24.51 2.98 -2.82
CA VAL A 434 25.50 2.37 -3.71
C VAL A 434 26.66 1.76 -2.92
N TYR A 435 26.89 0.47 -3.11
CA TYR A 435 28.02 -0.24 -2.52
C TYR A 435 29.36 0.39 -2.91
N GLY A 436 30.30 0.45 -1.96
CA GLY A 436 31.61 1.06 -2.13
C GLY A 436 31.64 2.57 -1.89
N THR A 437 30.50 3.17 -1.52
CA THR A 437 30.39 4.62 -1.23
C THR A 437 30.00 4.86 0.23
N GLY A 438 30.56 5.92 0.84
CA GLY A 438 30.23 6.32 2.21
C GLY A 438 30.37 5.17 3.23
N GLU A 439 29.30 4.91 3.97
CA GLU A 439 29.22 3.83 4.96
C GLU A 439 28.84 2.46 4.34
N LEU A 440 28.49 2.39 3.05
CA LEU A 440 28.02 1.16 2.40
C LEU A 440 29.18 0.31 1.87
N THR A 441 30.00 -0.21 2.80
CA THR A 441 31.24 -0.93 2.48
C THR A 441 31.41 -2.18 3.36
N GLU A 442 32.48 -2.95 3.12
CA GLU A 442 32.85 -4.13 3.93
C GLU A 442 32.95 -3.82 5.42
N LYS A 443 33.33 -2.58 5.78
CA LYS A 443 33.41 -2.11 7.17
C LYS A 443 32.10 -2.31 7.94
N ASN A 444 30.96 -2.12 7.28
CA ASN A 444 29.62 -2.27 7.86
C ASN A 444 28.93 -3.58 7.42
N GLY A 445 29.68 -4.51 6.83
CA GLY A 445 29.21 -5.85 6.49
C GLY A 445 28.53 -5.97 5.12
N PHE A 446 28.74 -5.02 4.20
CA PHE A 446 28.34 -5.17 2.81
C PHE A 446 29.52 -5.65 1.97
N SER A 447 29.34 -6.69 1.16
CA SER A 447 30.38 -7.19 0.24
C SER A 447 30.06 -6.89 -1.23
N SER A 448 28.84 -6.45 -1.51
CA SER A 448 28.35 -6.19 -2.87
C SER A 448 27.11 -5.30 -2.86
N GLN A 449 26.68 -4.85 -4.04
CA GLN A 449 25.38 -4.20 -4.21
C GLN A 449 24.21 -5.13 -3.82
N ALA A 450 24.37 -6.45 -3.98
CA ALA A 450 23.35 -7.41 -3.56
C ALA A 450 23.05 -7.31 -2.06
N ASP A 451 24.10 -7.21 -1.23
CA ASP A 451 23.93 -7.07 0.22
C ASP A 451 23.24 -5.76 0.59
N VAL A 452 23.57 -4.66 -0.12
CA VAL A 452 22.91 -3.36 0.08
C VAL A 452 21.41 -3.45 -0.24
N MET A 453 21.03 -4.17 -1.31
CA MET A 453 19.61 -4.34 -1.66
C MET A 453 18.88 -5.31 -0.73
N ILE A 454 19.51 -6.41 -0.29
CA ILE A 454 18.90 -7.39 0.64
C ILE A 454 18.69 -6.78 2.03
N GLU A 455 19.64 -5.97 2.50
CA GLU A 455 19.61 -5.25 3.78
C GLU A 455 19.34 -3.75 3.58
N CYS A 456 18.40 -3.41 2.70
CA CYS A 456 18.14 -2.03 2.26
C CYS A 456 17.81 -1.08 3.41
N ARG A 457 16.98 -1.51 4.37
CA ARG A 457 16.69 -0.72 5.58
C ARG A 457 17.95 -0.37 6.38
N TYR A 458 18.84 -1.35 6.59
CA TYR A 458 20.09 -1.10 7.31
C TYR A 458 21.04 -0.18 6.52
N ALA A 459 21.06 -0.29 5.19
CA ALA A 459 21.80 0.64 4.34
C ALA A 459 21.25 2.07 4.47
N ALA A 460 19.93 2.24 4.47
CA ALA A 460 19.25 3.52 4.64
C ALA A 460 19.53 4.15 6.02
N ASP A 461 19.48 3.35 7.10
CA ASP A 461 19.86 3.78 8.45
C ASP A 461 21.30 4.38 8.46
N LEU A 462 22.26 3.65 7.88
CA LEU A 462 23.67 4.04 7.88
C LEU A 462 23.96 5.31 7.09
N VAL A 463 23.19 5.56 6.03
CA VAL A 463 23.29 6.80 5.27
C VAL A 463 22.38 7.90 5.83
N GLY A 464 21.78 7.73 7.00
CA GLY A 464 21.01 8.77 7.69
C GLY A 464 19.75 9.19 6.96
N ALA A 465 18.98 8.21 6.47
CA ALA A 465 17.61 8.44 6.00
C ALA A 465 16.72 9.01 7.12
N THR A 466 15.71 9.80 6.77
CA THR A 466 14.73 10.29 7.75
C THR A 466 13.76 9.17 8.12
N GLN A 467 13.47 9.05 9.42
CA GLN A 467 12.48 8.12 9.95
C GLN A 467 11.08 8.74 9.90
N LEU A 468 10.17 8.12 9.16
CA LEU A 468 8.85 8.67 8.83
C LEU A 468 7.71 7.99 9.60
N ASP A 469 6.56 8.66 9.64
CA ASP A 469 5.33 8.14 10.22
C ASP A 469 4.59 7.24 9.23
N ARG A 470 5.04 5.99 9.09
CA ARG A 470 4.43 4.96 8.21
C ARG A 470 4.17 5.49 6.80
N PRO A 471 5.24 5.64 5.99
CA PRO A 471 5.09 6.04 4.61
C PRO A 471 4.41 4.92 3.83
N GLU A 472 3.12 5.12 3.56
CA GLU A 472 2.32 4.30 2.67
C GLU A 472 2.48 4.86 1.23
N ASP A 473 1.39 5.28 0.59
CA ASP A 473 1.38 5.45 -0.85
C ASP A 473 2.09 6.74 -1.32
N VAL A 474 2.72 6.66 -2.49
CA VAL A 474 3.53 7.75 -3.05
C VAL A 474 3.11 8.06 -4.48
N GLN A 475 2.27 9.08 -4.63
CA GLN A 475 1.63 9.40 -5.91
C GLN A 475 2.30 10.58 -6.63
N PRO A 476 3.06 10.35 -7.72
CA PRO A 476 3.48 11.43 -8.60
C PRO A 476 2.28 12.02 -9.36
N ASN A 477 2.23 13.34 -9.45
CA ASN A 477 1.25 14.07 -10.26
C ASN A 477 1.94 14.64 -11.50
N ILE A 478 1.81 13.93 -12.63
CA ILE A 478 2.46 14.30 -13.89
C ILE A 478 1.96 15.67 -14.42
N LYS A 479 0.75 16.11 -14.05
CA LYS A 479 0.20 17.41 -14.48
C LYS A 479 0.88 18.58 -13.78
N THR A 480 1.19 18.43 -12.49
CA THR A 480 1.76 19.50 -11.65
C THR A 480 3.27 19.36 -11.47
N GLY A 481 3.84 18.18 -11.68
CA GLY A 481 5.24 17.85 -11.41
C GLY A 481 5.56 17.58 -9.94
N LYS A 482 4.55 17.56 -9.09
CA LYS A 482 4.66 17.32 -7.64
C LYS A 482 4.52 15.83 -7.33
N VAL A 483 4.99 15.42 -6.15
CA VAL A 483 4.79 14.06 -5.61
C VAL A 483 4.13 14.17 -4.25
N TYR A 484 3.10 13.37 -3.99
CA TYR A 484 2.41 13.32 -2.70
C TYR A 484 2.76 12.03 -1.97
N VAL A 485 2.99 12.12 -0.67
CA VAL A 485 3.32 10.99 0.20
C VAL A 485 2.29 10.94 1.32
N ALA A 486 1.61 9.81 1.46
CA ALA A 486 0.78 9.53 2.61
C ALA A 486 1.66 9.04 3.77
N LEU A 487 1.51 9.68 4.93
CA LEU A 487 2.11 9.25 6.19
C LEU A 487 0.96 8.93 7.14
N THR A 488 0.60 7.65 7.26
CA THR A 488 -0.72 7.26 7.79
C THR A 488 -0.88 7.49 9.29
N ASN A 489 0.12 7.15 10.09
CA ASN A 489 0.15 7.36 11.53
C ASN A 489 1.48 6.90 12.17
N ASN A 490 1.74 7.37 13.38
CA ASN A 490 2.75 6.80 14.27
C ASN A 490 2.43 7.12 15.73
N LYS A 491 1.64 6.26 16.38
CA LYS A 491 1.27 6.43 17.79
C LYS A 491 2.48 6.32 18.74
N ASN A 492 3.60 5.80 18.26
CA ASN A 492 4.82 5.62 19.01
C ASN A 492 5.78 6.82 18.92
N ARG A 493 5.53 7.81 18.04
CA ARG A 493 6.38 9.01 17.97
C ARG A 493 6.27 9.81 19.27
N PRO A 494 7.36 9.96 20.05
CA PRO A 494 7.34 10.82 21.22
C PRO A 494 7.43 12.30 20.81
N ASP A 495 6.94 13.20 21.67
CA ASP A 495 7.08 14.66 21.50
C ASP A 495 8.54 15.10 21.24
N SER A 496 9.52 14.37 21.79
CA SER A 496 10.95 14.65 21.65
C SER A 496 11.51 14.38 20.25
N GLU A 497 10.80 13.60 19.43
CA GLU A 497 11.24 13.16 18.09
C GLU A 497 10.32 13.72 16.99
N ILE A 498 9.56 14.78 17.27
CA ILE A 498 8.90 15.55 16.23
C ILE A 498 9.98 16.17 15.34
N ASP A 499 9.86 15.95 14.03
CA ASP A 499 10.80 16.44 13.01
C ASP A 499 10.03 16.83 11.74
N GLY A 500 10.67 17.54 10.81
CA GLY A 500 10.07 18.20 9.64
C GLY A 500 8.71 17.64 9.15
N PRO A 501 8.69 16.53 8.40
CA PRO A 501 7.46 15.95 7.85
C PRO A 501 6.60 15.17 8.86
N ASN A 502 7.06 15.00 10.10
CA ASN A 502 6.38 14.29 11.19
C ASN A 502 6.04 15.27 12.34
N PRO A 503 5.03 16.13 12.16
CA PRO A 503 4.85 17.34 12.97
C PRO A 503 4.28 17.12 14.38
N ARG A 504 3.94 15.88 14.75
CA ARG A 504 3.16 15.55 15.96
C ARG A 504 3.59 14.22 16.57
N GLY A 505 3.51 14.11 17.90
CA GLY A 505 3.75 12.88 18.65
C GLY A 505 2.90 12.88 19.94
N PRO A 506 2.23 11.78 20.31
CA PRO A 506 1.89 10.64 19.46
C PRO A 506 1.04 11.08 18.25
N ASN A 507 1.21 10.43 17.10
CA ASN A 507 0.46 10.73 15.89
C ASN A 507 -0.52 9.60 15.57
N LEU A 508 -1.81 9.80 15.84
CA LEU A 508 -2.86 8.81 15.54
C LEU A 508 -3.53 9.02 14.18
N TRP A 509 -3.29 10.16 13.53
CA TRP A 509 -4.15 10.64 12.44
C TRP A 509 -3.44 10.80 11.10
N GLY A 510 -2.12 10.94 11.07
CA GLY A 510 -1.36 11.04 9.83
C GLY A 510 -1.36 12.42 9.17
N GLN A 511 -0.71 12.50 8.02
CA GLN A 511 -0.51 13.72 7.23
C GLN A 511 -0.21 13.39 5.77
N ILE A 512 -0.37 14.37 4.88
CA ILE A 512 0.04 14.27 3.47
C ILE A 512 1.18 15.26 3.21
N VAL A 513 2.32 14.74 2.77
CA VAL A 513 3.51 15.52 2.40
C VAL A 513 3.51 15.75 0.89
N GLU A 514 3.86 16.97 0.46
CA GLU A 514 4.13 17.30 -0.93
C GLU A 514 5.63 17.48 -1.15
N LEU A 515 6.18 16.84 -2.17
CA LEU A 515 7.54 17.06 -2.67
C LEU A 515 7.47 17.85 -3.99
N THR A 516 8.34 18.85 -4.12
CA THR A 516 8.49 19.68 -5.32
C THR A 516 9.93 19.66 -5.79
N TYR A 517 10.15 19.36 -7.06
CA TYR A 517 11.47 19.34 -7.68
C TYR A 517 11.76 20.62 -8.46
N ALA A 518 13.03 21.02 -8.50
CA ALA A 518 13.46 22.06 -9.41
C ALA A 518 13.11 21.66 -10.86
N ASN A 519 12.53 22.61 -11.61
CA ASN A 519 12.08 22.40 -12.99
C ASN A 519 11.06 21.27 -13.20
N ASN A 520 10.41 20.79 -12.13
CA ASN A 520 9.53 19.62 -12.16
C ASN A 520 10.21 18.36 -12.72
N ASP A 521 11.52 18.23 -12.54
CA ASP A 521 12.28 17.09 -13.07
C ASP A 521 12.53 16.04 -11.99
N ALA A 522 11.97 14.85 -12.19
CA ALA A 522 12.18 13.71 -11.32
C ALA A 522 13.62 13.17 -11.36
N ALA A 523 14.52 13.67 -12.22
CA ALA A 523 15.96 13.37 -12.12
C ALA A 523 16.63 14.04 -10.91
N SER A 524 16.02 15.11 -10.36
CA SER A 524 16.62 15.87 -9.27
C SER A 524 16.83 15.01 -8.02
N THR A 525 18.04 15.10 -7.44
CA THR A 525 18.38 14.52 -6.14
C THR A 525 18.09 15.49 -4.99
N GLU A 526 17.63 16.70 -5.29
CA GLU A 526 17.19 17.70 -4.31
C GLU A 526 15.70 18.00 -4.51
N PHE A 527 14.99 18.26 -3.42
CA PHE A 527 13.59 18.65 -3.43
C PHE A 527 13.29 19.68 -2.34
N THR A 528 12.18 20.39 -2.49
CA THR A 528 11.53 21.09 -1.36
C THR A 528 10.29 20.33 -0.94
N TRP A 529 9.91 20.45 0.33
CA TRP A 529 8.72 19.79 0.85
C TRP A 529 7.86 20.71 1.71
N ASP A 530 6.56 20.41 1.73
CA ASP A 530 5.56 21.07 2.59
C ASP A 530 4.45 20.07 2.96
N LEU A 531 3.68 20.36 4.02
CA LEU A 531 2.51 19.59 4.38
C LEU A 531 1.29 20.13 3.64
N VAL A 532 0.55 19.27 2.93
CA VAL A 532 -0.74 19.62 2.32
C VAL A 532 -1.78 19.77 3.43
N VAL A 533 -1.86 18.77 4.30
CA VAL A 533 -2.77 18.70 5.45
C VAL A 533 -2.11 17.94 6.60
N THR A 534 -2.44 18.30 7.83
CA THR A 534 -2.26 17.43 9.01
C THR A 534 -3.65 16.93 9.42
N CYS A 535 -3.83 15.62 9.40
CA CYS A 535 -5.15 15.00 9.48
C CYS A 535 -5.70 14.93 10.91
N GLY A 536 -6.97 14.57 11.06
CA GLY A 536 -7.68 14.45 12.33
C GLY A 536 -8.76 15.52 12.55
N ASP A 537 -9.48 15.40 13.69
CA ASP A 537 -10.64 16.24 14.01
C ASP A 537 -10.24 17.72 14.20
N PRO A 538 -10.74 18.65 13.37
CA PRO A 538 -10.46 20.07 13.51
C PRO A 538 -11.07 20.72 14.77
N ASN A 539 -12.01 20.06 15.44
CA ASN A 539 -12.66 20.59 16.64
C ASN A 539 -11.89 20.28 17.93
N ASP A 540 -10.90 19.39 17.88
CA ASP A 540 -10.01 19.12 18.99
C ASP A 540 -8.67 19.83 18.77
N GLU A 541 -8.48 20.96 19.46
CA GLU A 541 -7.25 21.75 19.39
C GLU A 541 -5.98 20.94 19.75
N ALA A 542 -6.11 19.87 20.55
CA ALA A 542 -4.99 19.01 20.90
C ALA A 542 -4.47 18.19 19.71
N VAL A 543 -5.35 17.89 18.73
CA VAL A 543 -5.01 17.17 17.50
C VAL A 543 -4.10 18.01 16.62
N LYS A 544 -4.24 19.35 16.63
CA LYS A 544 -3.53 20.28 15.74
C LYS A 544 -3.69 19.90 14.26
N ALA A 545 -4.93 19.54 13.88
CA ALA A 545 -5.28 19.33 12.49
C ALA A 545 -5.21 20.65 11.70
N ASP A 546 -4.77 20.60 10.44
CA ASP A 546 -4.65 21.75 9.57
C ASP A 546 -5.40 21.48 8.27
N TRP A 547 -6.61 22.01 8.21
CA TRP A 547 -7.51 21.93 7.06
C TRP A 547 -7.80 23.34 6.53
N HIS A 548 -8.20 23.43 5.27
CA HIS A 548 -8.76 24.68 4.76
C HIS A 548 -10.00 25.09 5.57
N ALA A 549 -10.21 26.39 5.77
CA ALA A 549 -11.29 26.90 6.63
C ALA A 549 -12.71 26.57 6.14
N SER A 550 -12.85 26.18 4.87
CA SER A 550 -14.12 25.75 4.27
C SER A 550 -14.32 24.23 4.28
N THR A 551 -13.40 23.46 4.86
CA THR A 551 -13.60 22.00 5.05
C THR A 551 -14.79 21.78 5.97
N SER A 552 -15.75 20.96 5.53
CA SER A 552 -16.97 20.67 6.27
C SER A 552 -16.70 19.68 7.41
N PRO A 553 -17.65 19.44 8.33
CA PRO A 553 -17.53 18.37 9.33
C PRO A 553 -17.37 16.96 8.75
N ASN A 554 -17.65 16.76 7.45
CA ASN A 554 -17.47 15.49 6.75
C ASN A 554 -16.22 15.50 5.85
N GLY A 555 -15.59 16.66 5.66
CA GLY A 555 -14.50 16.82 4.72
C GLY A 555 -13.14 16.42 5.29
N TRP A 556 -12.98 16.36 6.61
CA TRP A 556 -11.74 15.93 7.25
C TRP A 556 -11.68 14.40 7.38
N PHE A 557 -10.47 13.86 7.42
CA PHE A 557 -10.22 12.42 7.57
C PHE A 557 -9.03 12.13 8.49
N ALA A 558 -8.76 10.85 8.75
CA ALA A 558 -7.60 10.36 9.46
C ALA A 558 -7.00 9.17 8.69
N CYS A 559 -5.71 8.93 8.89
CA CYS A 559 -4.94 7.84 8.29
C CYS A 559 -5.08 7.78 6.76
N PRO A 560 -4.60 8.85 6.06
CA PRO A 560 -4.45 8.77 4.63
C PRO A 560 -3.51 7.62 4.29
N ASP A 561 -3.92 6.82 3.33
CA ASP A 561 -3.22 5.64 2.86
C ASP A 561 -3.03 5.77 1.35
N ASN A 562 -3.89 5.15 0.54
CA ASN A 562 -3.69 5.18 -0.90
C ASN A 562 -4.02 6.54 -1.51
N LEU A 563 -3.28 6.90 -2.55
CA LEU A 563 -3.41 8.18 -3.25
C LEU A 563 -3.64 7.96 -4.73
N ALA A 564 -4.50 8.78 -5.34
CA ALA A 564 -4.71 8.75 -6.79
C ALA A 564 -4.80 10.14 -7.39
N VAL A 565 -4.17 10.31 -8.55
CA VAL A 565 -4.32 11.53 -9.35
C VAL A 565 -5.22 11.24 -10.53
N ASP A 566 -6.31 11.99 -10.64
CA ASP A 566 -7.23 11.82 -11.76
C ASP A 566 -6.70 12.49 -13.06
N PRO A 567 -7.36 12.27 -14.22
CA PRO A 567 -6.90 12.84 -15.49
C PRO A 567 -6.83 14.38 -15.54
N LYS A 568 -7.47 15.10 -14.61
CA LYS A 568 -7.38 16.56 -14.47
C LYS A 568 -6.21 17.00 -13.58
N GLY A 569 -5.52 16.06 -12.92
CA GLY A 569 -4.45 16.37 -11.98
C GLY A 569 -4.94 16.63 -10.55
N ARG A 570 -6.20 16.27 -10.22
CA ARG A 570 -6.74 16.44 -8.87
C ARG A 570 -6.40 15.23 -8.00
N LEU A 571 -6.13 15.46 -6.71
CA LEU A 571 -5.74 14.40 -5.76
C LEU A 571 -6.95 13.81 -5.05
N TRP A 572 -7.01 12.49 -5.02
CA TRP A 572 -7.97 11.68 -4.30
C TRP A 572 -7.22 10.86 -3.24
N VAL A 573 -7.80 10.73 -2.07
CA VAL A 573 -7.20 10.11 -0.89
C VAL A 573 -8.11 9.01 -0.41
N ALA A 574 -7.58 7.80 -0.31
CA ALA A 574 -8.19 6.69 0.42
C ALA A 574 -7.66 6.65 1.86
N THR A 575 -8.41 6.02 2.76
CA THR A 575 -8.03 5.94 4.18
C THR A 575 -8.08 4.51 4.66
N ASP A 576 -7.14 4.17 5.53
CA ASP A 576 -7.18 2.99 6.37
C ASP A 576 -6.88 3.36 7.82
N GLN A 577 -7.85 3.13 8.69
CA GLN A 577 -7.70 3.39 10.11
C GLN A 577 -7.42 2.13 10.94
N GLY A 578 -7.45 0.95 10.33
CA GLY A 578 -7.50 -0.36 10.97
C GLY A 578 -8.62 -0.45 12.02
N HIS A 579 -8.42 -1.22 13.09
CA HIS A 579 -9.41 -1.42 14.15
C HIS A 579 -9.76 -0.16 14.97
N ALA A 580 -9.04 0.94 14.77
CA ALA A 580 -9.09 2.12 15.64
C ALA A 580 -10.12 3.18 15.19
N TRP A 581 -11.07 2.84 14.31
CA TRP A 581 -12.12 3.75 13.82
C TRP A 581 -12.77 4.59 14.93
N SER A 582 -13.18 3.96 16.02
CA SER A 582 -13.87 4.64 17.14
C SER A 582 -12.96 5.55 17.98
N GLN A 583 -11.65 5.38 17.88
CA GLN A 583 -10.63 6.18 18.57
C GLN A 583 -10.05 7.30 17.69
N LYS A 584 -10.05 7.09 16.37
CA LYS A 584 -9.55 8.02 15.35
C LYS A 584 -10.69 8.92 14.86
N SER A 585 -11.26 8.65 13.68
CA SER A 585 -12.23 9.56 13.05
C SER A 585 -13.67 9.41 13.55
N GLY A 586 -14.01 8.26 14.14
CA GLY A 586 -15.38 7.91 14.49
C GLY A 586 -16.28 7.61 13.27
N THR A 587 -15.70 7.39 12.08
CA THR A 587 -16.43 7.08 10.84
C THR A 587 -15.76 5.92 10.07
N ALA A 588 -16.48 5.36 9.09
CA ALA A 588 -15.91 4.42 8.15
C ALA A 588 -14.86 5.07 7.24
N ASP A 589 -13.91 4.25 6.79
CA ASP A 589 -12.94 4.58 5.76
C ASP A 589 -13.60 4.84 4.40
N GLY A 590 -12.87 5.44 3.46
CA GLY A 590 -13.48 5.93 2.24
C GLY A 590 -12.54 6.69 1.29
N ILE A 591 -13.15 7.44 0.37
CA ILE A 591 -12.44 8.30 -0.59
C ILE A 591 -12.81 9.76 -0.35
N TRP A 592 -11.80 10.61 -0.25
CA TRP A 592 -11.92 12.07 -0.19
C TRP A 592 -11.26 12.71 -1.41
N SER A 593 -11.87 13.78 -1.91
CA SER A 593 -11.20 14.72 -2.80
C SER A 593 -10.34 15.68 -1.99
N LEU A 594 -9.15 16.07 -2.47
CA LEU A 594 -8.27 17.03 -1.81
C LEU A 594 -7.70 18.07 -2.79
N GLU A 595 -7.99 19.35 -2.53
CA GLU A 595 -7.39 20.47 -3.26
C GLU A 595 -5.92 20.65 -2.82
N THR A 596 -5.01 20.66 -3.79
CA THR A 596 -3.55 20.70 -3.51
C THR A 596 -2.91 22.02 -3.91
N ASP A 597 -3.63 22.98 -4.46
CA ASP A 597 -3.09 24.28 -4.83
C ASP A 597 -4.13 25.41 -4.73
N GLY A 598 -3.69 26.63 -5.03
CA GLY A 598 -4.53 27.82 -4.99
C GLY A 598 -5.03 28.18 -3.59
N GLU A 599 -6.07 29.02 -3.56
CA GLU A 599 -6.68 29.51 -2.31
C GLU A 599 -7.42 28.41 -1.55
N LEU A 600 -7.83 27.34 -2.24
CA LEU A 600 -8.55 26.21 -1.64
C LEU A 600 -7.64 25.09 -1.16
N ARG A 601 -6.31 25.21 -1.25
CA ARG A 601 -5.37 24.16 -0.80
C ARG A 601 -5.71 23.68 0.61
N GLY A 602 -5.86 22.37 0.76
CA GLY A 602 -6.25 21.71 2.02
C GLY A 602 -7.77 21.58 2.21
N LEU A 603 -8.59 22.00 1.22
CA LEU A 603 -10.02 21.72 1.21
C LEU A 603 -10.24 20.28 0.78
N ALA A 604 -10.88 19.52 1.66
CA ALA A 604 -11.25 18.14 1.39
C ALA A 604 -12.77 17.93 1.53
N ARG A 605 -13.29 16.94 0.79
CA ARG A 605 -14.71 16.58 0.75
C ARG A 605 -14.87 15.07 0.60
N MET A 606 -15.75 14.46 1.40
CA MET A 606 -15.99 13.01 1.35
C MET A 606 -16.83 12.62 0.13
N PHE A 607 -16.34 11.66 -0.65
CA PHE A 607 -16.96 11.21 -1.90
C PHE A 607 -17.56 9.81 -1.80
N PHE A 608 -16.88 8.89 -1.10
CA PHE A 608 -17.28 7.49 -0.94
C PHE A 608 -16.92 7.00 0.45
N ARG A 609 -17.67 6.05 1.00
CA ARG A 609 -17.32 5.34 2.25
C ARG A 609 -17.69 3.87 2.19
N VAL A 610 -16.89 3.04 2.83
CA VAL A 610 -16.96 1.57 2.82
C VAL A 610 -17.98 1.04 3.85
N PRO A 611 -18.44 -0.23 3.71
CA PRO A 611 -19.20 -0.89 4.78
C PRO A 611 -18.36 -1.08 6.06
N VAL A 612 -19.04 -1.36 7.18
CA VAL A 612 -18.41 -1.57 8.48
C VAL A 612 -17.25 -2.57 8.42
N GLY A 613 -16.10 -2.14 8.94
CA GLY A 613 -14.90 -2.96 9.10
C GLY A 613 -14.18 -3.35 7.81
N ALA A 614 -14.53 -2.75 6.68
CA ALA A 614 -13.68 -2.69 5.49
C ALA A 614 -12.76 -1.48 5.58
N GLU A 615 -11.59 -1.49 4.97
CA GLU A 615 -10.85 -0.28 4.62
C GLU A 615 -11.11 0.09 3.14
N MET A 616 -10.57 1.23 2.70
CA MET A 616 -10.64 1.64 1.30
C MET A 616 -9.29 1.63 0.61
N CYS A 617 -9.15 0.78 -0.42
CA CYS A 617 -7.91 0.66 -1.19
C CYS A 617 -8.05 1.01 -2.68
N GLY A 618 -6.90 1.19 -3.33
CA GLY A 618 -6.69 1.13 -4.76
C GLY A 618 -7.57 2.03 -5.64
N PRO A 619 -7.78 3.33 -5.35
CA PRO A 619 -8.50 4.21 -6.25
C PRO A 619 -7.77 4.34 -7.61
N CYS A 620 -8.45 4.01 -8.70
CA CYS A 620 -7.87 4.04 -10.04
C CYS A 620 -8.83 4.63 -11.07
N PHE A 621 -8.40 5.66 -11.79
CA PHE A 621 -9.22 6.28 -12.83
C PHE A 621 -8.99 5.64 -14.19
N SER A 622 -10.10 5.40 -14.91
CA SER A 622 -10.02 5.25 -16.37
C SER A 622 -9.37 6.49 -17.01
N PRO A 623 -8.69 6.37 -18.16
CA PRO A 623 -8.02 7.50 -18.82
C PRO A 623 -8.93 8.70 -19.13
N SER A 624 -10.22 8.46 -19.39
CA SER A 624 -11.20 9.52 -19.61
C SER A 624 -11.67 10.19 -18.31
N GLY A 625 -11.50 9.52 -17.16
CA GLY A 625 -12.00 9.94 -15.86
C GLY A 625 -13.49 9.68 -15.64
N GLU A 626 -14.17 9.01 -16.57
CA GLU A 626 -15.62 8.70 -16.48
C GLU A 626 -15.92 7.51 -15.55
N ALA A 627 -14.90 6.72 -15.24
CA ALA A 627 -14.97 5.63 -14.27
C ALA A 627 -13.81 5.75 -13.28
N LEU A 628 -14.14 5.59 -12.00
CA LEU A 628 -13.24 5.37 -10.88
C LEU A 628 -13.44 3.94 -10.39
N PHE A 629 -12.40 3.15 -10.34
CA PHE A 629 -12.39 1.82 -9.73
C PHE A 629 -11.84 1.95 -8.31
N VAL A 630 -12.46 1.29 -7.34
CA VAL A 630 -11.99 1.23 -5.96
C VAL A 630 -12.09 -0.20 -5.43
N ALA A 631 -11.23 -0.53 -4.48
CA ALA A 631 -11.09 -1.85 -3.91
C ALA A 631 -11.53 -1.83 -2.44
N VAL A 632 -12.75 -2.29 -2.17
CA VAL A 632 -13.24 -2.42 -0.79
C VAL A 632 -12.62 -3.67 -0.19
N GLN A 633 -11.67 -3.49 0.72
CA GLN A 633 -10.92 -4.58 1.37
C GLN A 633 -11.65 -5.07 2.63
N HIS A 634 -11.49 -6.36 2.97
CA HIS A 634 -11.91 -7.00 4.23
C HIS A 634 -13.22 -6.56 4.93
N PRO A 635 -14.38 -6.41 4.23
CA PRO A 635 -15.63 -6.00 4.86
C PRO A 635 -15.99 -6.87 6.07
N GLY A 636 -16.31 -6.22 7.18
CA GLY A 636 -16.63 -6.89 8.44
C GLY A 636 -15.42 -7.42 9.21
N SER A 637 -14.18 -7.02 8.91
CA SER A 637 -13.01 -7.40 9.73
C SER A 637 -12.78 -6.41 10.88
N ASP A 638 -12.53 -5.15 10.55
CA ASP A 638 -11.82 -4.25 11.45
C ASP A 638 -12.74 -3.38 12.29
N GLY A 639 -12.34 -3.14 13.53
CA GLY A 639 -13.05 -2.25 14.44
C GLY A 639 -14.48 -2.69 14.80
N THR A 640 -14.94 -3.86 14.32
CA THR A 640 -16.34 -4.28 14.42
C THR A 640 -16.81 -4.34 15.86
N GLY A 641 -15.95 -4.80 16.78
CA GLY A 641 -16.24 -4.88 18.22
C GLY A 641 -16.44 -3.52 18.92
N GLY A 642 -15.88 -2.45 18.38
CA GLY A 642 -15.96 -1.09 18.94
C GLY A 642 -17.23 -0.33 18.58
N TRP A 643 -17.98 -0.80 17.58
CA TRP A 643 -19.13 -0.09 17.02
C TRP A 643 -20.44 -0.70 17.50
N LYS A 644 -21.11 -0.09 18.50
CA LYS A 644 -22.30 -0.67 19.17
C LYS A 644 -23.35 -1.32 18.24
N PRO A 645 -23.74 -0.74 17.09
CA PRO A 645 -24.71 -1.38 16.20
C PRO A 645 -24.21 -2.68 15.56
N PHE A 646 -22.89 -2.81 15.39
CA PHE A 646 -22.22 -3.92 14.70
C PHE A 646 -21.35 -4.79 15.62
N ALA A 647 -21.22 -4.41 16.90
CA ALA A 647 -20.34 -4.97 17.92
C ALA A 647 -20.41 -6.49 18.02
N ARG A 648 -19.43 -7.16 17.41
CA ARG A 648 -19.20 -8.60 17.49
C ARG A 648 -17.77 -8.95 17.12
N ALA A 649 -17.36 -10.18 17.45
CA ALA A 649 -16.05 -10.70 17.08
C ALA A 649 -15.86 -10.77 15.56
N SER A 650 -16.95 -10.86 14.80
CA SER A 650 -17.02 -11.02 13.36
C SER A 650 -16.30 -12.29 12.87
N THR A 651 -17.12 -13.25 12.45
CA THR A 651 -16.68 -14.58 12.02
C THR A 651 -17.48 -15.00 10.79
N TYR A 652 -17.08 -16.08 10.13
CA TYR A 652 -17.86 -16.67 9.03
C TYR A 652 -19.36 -16.84 9.40
N ASP A 653 -19.61 -17.38 10.59
CA ASP A 653 -20.95 -17.74 11.06
C ASP A 653 -21.77 -16.51 11.50
N ASP A 654 -21.13 -15.53 12.14
CA ASP A 654 -21.74 -14.27 12.61
C ASP A 654 -20.88 -13.05 12.22
N PRO A 655 -20.88 -12.67 10.93
CA PRO A 655 -20.10 -11.54 10.45
C PRO A 655 -20.83 -10.22 10.74
N ALA A 656 -20.07 -9.14 10.93
CA ALA A 656 -20.62 -7.81 11.18
C ALA A 656 -21.43 -7.26 9.99
N THR A 657 -21.10 -7.69 8.77
CA THR A 657 -21.86 -7.46 7.54
C THR A 657 -21.79 -8.71 6.65
N ARG A 658 -22.69 -8.83 5.67
CA ARG A 658 -22.58 -9.82 4.59
C ARG A 658 -22.41 -9.14 3.23
N TRP A 659 -21.91 -7.91 3.24
CA TRP A 659 -21.65 -7.15 2.03
C TRP A 659 -20.69 -7.91 1.09
N PRO A 660 -20.93 -7.88 -0.23
CA PRO A 660 -22.01 -7.20 -0.93
C PRO A 660 -23.26 -8.07 -1.19
N ASP A 661 -23.23 -9.35 -0.85
CA ASP A 661 -24.26 -10.32 -1.24
C ASP A 661 -25.50 -10.30 -0.34
N PHE A 662 -25.31 -10.11 0.97
CA PHE A 662 -26.36 -10.18 2.00
C PHE A 662 -27.12 -11.52 2.07
N GLU A 663 -26.58 -12.56 1.44
CA GLU A 663 -27.16 -13.89 1.43
C GLU A 663 -26.80 -14.68 2.70
N PRO A 664 -27.74 -15.41 3.32
CA PRO A 664 -27.45 -16.29 4.44
C PRO A 664 -26.36 -17.31 4.08
N LYS A 665 -25.38 -17.48 4.97
CA LYS A 665 -24.19 -18.35 4.80
C LYS A 665 -23.16 -17.92 3.74
N THR A 666 -23.38 -16.83 3.02
CA THR A 666 -22.30 -16.22 2.25
C THR A 666 -21.50 -15.32 3.20
N PRO A 667 -20.17 -15.50 3.31
CA PRO A 667 -19.34 -14.59 4.10
C PRO A 667 -19.29 -13.20 3.44
N PRO A 668 -18.87 -12.15 4.16
CA PRO A 668 -18.48 -10.91 3.51
C PRO A 668 -17.42 -11.19 2.43
N ARG A 669 -17.48 -10.47 1.31
CA ARG A 669 -16.56 -10.66 0.20
C ARG A 669 -15.92 -9.32 -0.17
N PRO A 670 -14.60 -9.17 0.00
CA PRO A 670 -13.86 -8.07 -0.60
C PRO A 670 -14.22 -7.95 -2.08
N SER A 671 -14.43 -6.71 -2.54
CA SER A 671 -14.93 -6.48 -3.89
C SER A 671 -14.35 -5.25 -4.56
N LEU A 672 -14.18 -5.34 -5.87
CA LEU A 672 -13.99 -4.17 -6.72
C LEU A 672 -15.31 -3.51 -7.06
N VAL A 673 -15.32 -2.18 -6.97
CA VAL A 673 -16.46 -1.34 -7.28
C VAL A 673 -16.07 -0.38 -8.39
N VAL A 674 -16.92 -0.26 -9.41
CA VAL A 674 -16.81 0.80 -10.42
C VAL A 674 -17.80 1.92 -10.11
N ILE A 675 -17.28 3.13 -9.98
CA ILE A 675 -18.03 4.35 -9.71
C ILE A 675 -18.09 5.19 -10.99
N SER A 676 -19.27 5.71 -11.31
CA SER A 676 -19.50 6.57 -12.47
C SER A 676 -20.54 7.64 -12.16
N ARG A 677 -20.48 8.78 -12.87
CA ARG A 677 -21.42 9.89 -12.68
C ARG A 677 -22.77 9.60 -13.32
N ASP A 678 -23.85 9.96 -12.65
CA ASP A 678 -25.19 9.90 -13.23
C ASP A 678 -25.31 10.86 -14.42
N GLY A 679 -25.87 10.35 -15.53
CA GLY A 679 -25.93 11.11 -16.79
C GLY A 679 -24.60 11.17 -17.56
N GLY A 680 -23.54 10.53 -17.06
CA GLY A 680 -22.22 10.47 -17.70
C GLY A 680 -21.31 11.65 -17.36
N GLY A 681 -20.12 11.64 -17.97
CA GLY A 681 -19.07 12.61 -17.68
C GLY A 681 -18.08 12.12 -16.61
N GLN A 682 -17.13 12.98 -16.27
CA GLN A 682 -16.04 12.65 -15.36
C GLN A 682 -16.53 12.55 -13.91
N VAL A 683 -16.00 11.58 -13.19
CA VAL A 683 -16.18 11.40 -11.74
C VAL A 683 -15.56 12.58 -11.01
N GLY A 684 -16.27 13.04 -9.97
CA GLY A 684 -15.81 14.12 -9.11
C GLY A 684 -16.02 15.51 -9.67
#